data_AF-A0A7C2L9Z7-F1
#
_entry.id   AF-A0A7C2L9Z7-F1
#
_cell.length_a   1.000
_cell.length_b   1.000
_cell.length_c   1.000
_cell.angle_alpha   90.00
_cell.angle_beta   90.00
_cell.angle_gamma   90.00
#
_symmetry.space_group_name_H-M   'P 1'
#
loop_
_entity.id
_entity.type
_entity.pdbx_description
1 polymer ?
#
loop_
_entity_poly.entity_id
_entity_poly.type
_entity_poly.pdbx_seq_one_letter_code
_entity_poly.pdbx_strand_id
1 'polypeptide(L)'
;MPTTSWDCFIPYSARDIQEFIAAGADGAVIQRIRLERDRQALYTADVFLYHRQLKRRMIWQFIAVNIRDGNLHLDFPTPFQCLDEGWQQLVTRAFISALQAAQADPNAANGLILNADFPVPDDVPPLNGGGENRVAPGFAWNELYIHSAKRYLFAAERVQGMHVLDLGCGVGYGAKILARSAARVVAADVDEHPLRYGEETYPHARIQRVHITPITETQGLPFADGSFHSVVSFEVIEHVPVEQMQAFFAEIARVLKPDGAVILSTPNKNVYIHYPDPYHVSLMTLEDFSRLLNSQFEDVQVYGQLRSKGLPHTTMEFDIAGDARDDHEIFVAVCRGYRGRQATISLPEPTVWEQPREEGKALEQRLPVSVIVHTRNEEHNIEQCIECLKDWAGEIIVMDMESTDRTVEIARRYTDKVYTHPLIRDFDAARNVSAQYASYDWVFYVDADERVPPALVEALAEMLPALDDEVAAVKLTYKNYFLGKWIQYAGQWYPGYKAPMLLRKGRFQWLGGAHEGVKVFGKIALFPPDNPECAIEHHSMPTLERYMHKLNYYSQSAAQQMLDKRAPCSWQTLAAAMAYAFRFYYDETQGYQDGAHGFLLSACAAMSALADQIRYAELLLSKGWEGNDLLPASAEEFFRFAADVAAGRVQVVQRNLSQILALSTDEQKSAPPPNWWQRLWLRLQRSSGGRVVVVGPVGPALSAPEWQVVADNEQADALIAFGEGWSEAVARLREGGSFFIATPRFPADSEAWRAELEQAFHATVHLIDPEATCSWLFAFGWKGQRIEPVRCRVLMLTHQNALHMLGGGETQLFETLLALRQQGVVADVSLSLRLSDEPYNLMHVFSLYHADKVGQLNRAEKPIVVSTIFRDNAAFYPVTVGAAVFRQEDAAQVERALRAWKQGNLHVQGLDAASLDEPEEVRYVKQQVVERAQLLLPNCRWELSSLRRYFGLSDKPAHVVPNAVRPERFLEATPDAFMQRFGLRDFVLCAARIEPFKNQLMLMWALRDTDIPIVLAGKVSDPEYGVLCERWAGKNVHFVGELAPDLLASAYAAARVHAMPSWAETPGLTSMEAALAGCAIVVGNQGAEREYFGEFAYYCNPADIDSVREAVLAAWEDRDVARREAFREYILKRYTWSETARVTAEAYEQVLRCQQAFLAMPDWNEPQTWQPVVEQYLREHSPGDGALLQLYAGAYNAFRAEVAYELLAQFIVSTGFDPEHCADIEVIDDLPENLLGRIWWTGSRYDGILQARYQGRTAA
;
A
#
# COMPACT_ATOMS: atom_id res chain seq x y z
N MET A 1 6.97 7.78 -28.58
CA MET A 1 7.80 6.62 -28.17
C MET A 1 7.19 6.05 -26.89
N PRO A 2 7.19 4.73 -26.64
CA PRO A 2 6.48 4.15 -25.50
C PRO A 2 7.19 4.54 -24.18
N THR A 3 6.52 5.30 -23.33
CA THR A 3 7.05 6.03 -22.16
C THR A 3 7.00 5.24 -20.84
N THR A 4 7.46 3.98 -20.85
CA THR A 4 7.66 3.17 -19.63
C THR A 4 9.12 2.76 -19.39
N SER A 5 10.05 3.16 -20.25
CA SER A 5 11.48 2.81 -20.12
C SER A 5 12.25 3.96 -19.42
N TRP A 6 12.80 3.65 -18.24
CA TRP A 6 13.72 4.51 -17.49
C TRP A 6 15.03 4.79 -18.26
N ASP A 7 15.26 4.08 -19.36
CA ASP A 7 16.50 4.14 -20.15
C ASP A 7 16.75 5.51 -20.76
N CYS A 8 15.69 6.27 -21.06
CA CYS A 8 15.85 7.60 -21.64
C CYS A 8 16.55 8.59 -20.69
N PHE A 9 16.45 8.38 -19.38
CA PHE A 9 17.08 9.19 -18.33
C PHE A 9 18.50 8.77 -18.01
N ILE A 10 18.95 7.57 -18.41
CA ILE A 10 20.33 7.12 -18.21
C ILE A 10 21.24 7.93 -19.14
N PRO A 11 22.21 8.76 -18.69
CA PRO A 11 22.94 9.69 -19.56
C PRO A 11 23.80 9.01 -20.65
N TYR A 12 24.23 7.78 -20.41
CA TYR A 12 25.17 7.04 -21.26
C TYR A 12 24.52 6.51 -22.55
N SER A 13 25.29 6.45 -23.63
CA SER A 13 24.90 5.75 -24.86
C SER A 13 25.26 4.26 -24.76
N ALA A 14 24.63 3.42 -25.59
CA ALA A 14 24.98 2.00 -25.70
C ALA A 14 26.48 1.79 -26.00
N ARG A 15 27.08 2.68 -26.79
CA ARG A 15 28.51 2.65 -27.09
C ARG A 15 29.38 2.98 -25.87
N ASP A 16 29.00 3.97 -25.06
CA ASP A 16 29.74 4.31 -23.83
C ASP A 16 29.80 3.10 -22.89
N ILE A 17 28.68 2.40 -22.76
CA ILE A 17 28.54 1.22 -21.90
C ILE A 17 29.36 0.05 -22.46
N GLN A 18 29.28 -0.21 -23.77
CA GLN A 18 30.07 -1.25 -24.42
C GLN A 18 31.59 -1.00 -24.31
N GLU A 19 32.05 0.23 -24.52
CA GLU A 19 33.47 0.59 -24.36
C GLU A 19 33.95 0.41 -22.91
N PHE A 20 33.10 0.71 -21.93
CA PHE A 20 33.41 0.52 -20.52
C PHE A 20 33.48 -0.98 -20.14
N ILE A 21 32.51 -1.78 -20.59
CA ILE A 21 32.44 -3.23 -20.33
C ILE A 21 33.61 -3.96 -21.02
N ALA A 22 33.92 -3.59 -22.27
CA ALA A 22 34.97 -4.24 -23.07
C ALA A 22 36.39 -4.09 -22.50
N ALA A 23 36.60 -3.13 -21.58
CA ALA A 23 37.87 -2.98 -20.88
C ALA A 23 38.10 -4.06 -19.79
N GLY A 24 37.06 -4.85 -19.48
CA GLY A 24 37.11 -5.99 -18.58
C GLY A 24 36.91 -5.64 -17.10
N ALA A 25 36.28 -6.55 -16.35
CA ALA A 25 35.95 -6.33 -14.94
C ALA A 25 37.20 -6.25 -14.02
N ASP A 26 38.32 -6.87 -14.41
CA ASP A 26 39.56 -6.93 -13.59
C ASP A 26 40.16 -5.54 -13.31
N GLY A 27 39.89 -4.55 -14.16
CA GLY A 27 40.35 -3.17 -14.00
C GLY A 27 39.36 -2.26 -13.26
N ALA A 28 38.18 -2.76 -12.90
CA ALA A 28 37.09 -1.98 -12.32
C ALA A 28 37.02 -2.09 -10.80
N VAL A 29 36.66 -0.99 -10.16
CA VAL A 29 36.47 -0.88 -8.72
C VAL A 29 35.09 -0.28 -8.47
N ILE A 30 34.29 -0.92 -7.62
CA ILE A 30 33.04 -0.34 -7.13
C ILE A 30 33.40 0.60 -5.99
N GLN A 31 32.98 1.87 -6.10
CA GLN A 31 33.23 2.89 -5.08
C GLN A 31 32.06 2.96 -4.09
N ARG A 32 30.83 2.83 -4.57
CA ARG A 32 29.59 2.92 -3.80
C ARG A 32 28.48 2.10 -4.45
N ILE A 33 27.62 1.50 -3.62
CA ILE A 33 26.27 1.09 -4.03
C ILE A 33 25.28 1.90 -3.23
N ARG A 34 24.38 2.59 -3.91
CA ARG A 34 23.28 3.31 -3.30
C ARG A 34 22.00 2.53 -3.54
N LEU A 35 21.30 2.14 -2.48
CA LEU A 35 19.98 1.52 -2.51
C LEU A 35 18.95 2.57 -2.11
N GLU A 36 17.91 2.76 -2.91
CA GLU A 36 16.79 3.66 -2.63
C GLU A 36 15.49 2.86 -2.59
N ARG A 37 14.77 2.98 -1.48
CA ARG A 37 13.47 2.37 -1.25
C ARG A 37 12.39 3.37 -1.65
N ASP A 38 11.61 3.03 -2.67
CA ASP A 38 10.44 3.80 -3.08
C ASP A 38 9.32 3.69 -2.02
N ARG A 39 8.40 4.66 -1.99
CA ARG A 39 7.19 4.72 -1.15
C ARG A 39 6.28 3.49 -1.30
N GLN A 40 6.45 2.68 -2.35
CA GLN A 40 5.78 1.39 -2.54
C GLN A 40 6.55 0.15 -2.08
N ALA A 41 7.70 0.32 -1.41
CA ALA A 41 8.58 -0.76 -0.95
C ALA A 41 9.31 -1.56 -2.06
N LEU A 42 9.43 -1.01 -3.27
CA LEU A 42 10.38 -1.45 -4.30
C LEU A 42 11.76 -0.82 -4.05
N TYR A 43 12.84 -1.60 -4.19
CA TYR A 43 14.21 -1.09 -4.06
C TYR A 43 14.81 -0.87 -5.45
N THR A 44 15.35 0.32 -5.69
CA THR A 44 16.20 0.63 -6.84
C THR A 44 17.64 0.83 -6.38
N ALA A 45 18.61 0.57 -7.25
CA ALA A 45 20.01 0.64 -6.91
C ALA A 45 20.85 1.34 -7.97
N ASP A 46 21.77 2.18 -7.49
CA ASP A 46 22.79 2.84 -8.30
C ASP A 46 24.18 2.35 -7.91
N VAL A 47 24.97 1.88 -8.89
CA VAL A 47 26.32 1.35 -8.67
C VAL A 47 27.35 2.30 -9.24
N PHE A 48 28.24 2.81 -8.40
CA PHE A 48 29.33 3.72 -8.77
C PHE A 48 30.59 2.90 -9.08
N LEU A 49 31.02 2.93 -10.35
CA LEU A 49 32.14 2.16 -10.85
C LEU A 49 33.26 3.10 -11.31
N TYR A 50 34.50 2.78 -10.98
CA TYR A 50 35.69 3.41 -11.55
C TYR A 50 36.60 2.38 -12.20
N HIS A 51 36.93 2.58 -13.47
CA HIS A 51 37.83 1.69 -14.20
C HIS A 51 39.24 2.30 -14.26
N ARG A 52 40.21 1.63 -13.63
CA ARG A 52 41.57 2.16 -13.41
C ARG A 52 42.38 2.35 -14.70
N GLN A 53 42.24 1.43 -15.66
CA GLN A 53 42.93 1.56 -16.96
C GLN A 53 42.32 2.67 -17.85
N LEU A 54 40.98 2.76 -17.87
CA LEU A 54 40.27 3.81 -18.60
C LEU A 54 40.38 5.17 -17.92
N LYS A 55 40.67 5.20 -16.61
CA LYS A 55 40.59 6.38 -15.74
C LYS A 55 39.24 7.09 -15.87
N ARG A 56 38.16 6.30 -15.82
CA ARG A 56 36.78 6.75 -16.03
C ARG A 56 35.85 6.20 -14.97
N ARG A 57 34.84 6.98 -14.63
CA ARG A 57 33.73 6.59 -13.77
C ARG A 57 32.49 6.29 -14.62
N MET A 58 31.65 5.39 -14.15
CA MET A 58 30.30 5.17 -14.68
C MET A 58 29.37 4.86 -13.52
N ILE A 59 28.12 5.32 -13.62
CA ILE A 59 27.07 5.05 -12.64
C ILE A 59 26.02 4.19 -13.33
N TRP A 60 25.85 2.95 -12.89
CA TRP A 60 24.77 2.10 -13.37
C TRP A 60 23.53 2.36 -12.53
N GLN A 61 22.57 3.08 -13.11
CA GLN A 61 21.41 3.62 -12.41
C GLN A 61 20.18 2.74 -12.55
N PHE A 62 19.23 2.89 -11.61
CA PHE A 62 17.89 2.29 -11.69
C PHE A 62 17.88 0.75 -11.79
N ILE A 63 18.87 0.07 -11.22
CA ILE A 63 18.86 -1.40 -11.14
C ILE A 63 17.75 -1.79 -10.17
N ALA A 64 16.72 -2.49 -10.64
CA ALA A 64 15.64 -2.91 -9.77
C ALA A 64 16.08 -4.12 -8.95
N VAL A 65 15.89 -4.04 -7.63
CA VAL A 65 16.28 -5.07 -6.68
C VAL A 65 15.03 -5.78 -6.20
N ASN A 66 14.88 -7.03 -6.63
CA ASN A 66 13.73 -7.86 -6.34
C ASN A 66 14.13 -9.10 -5.57
N ILE A 67 13.38 -9.48 -4.55
CA ILE A 67 13.56 -10.78 -3.87
C ILE A 67 12.49 -11.72 -4.43
N ARG A 68 12.89 -12.76 -5.15
CA ARG A 68 11.99 -13.81 -5.68
C ARG A 68 12.54 -15.17 -5.25
N ASP A 69 11.69 -16.00 -4.66
CA ASP A 69 12.04 -17.35 -4.18
C ASP A 69 13.17 -17.37 -3.14
N GLY A 70 13.28 -16.31 -2.31
CA GLY A 70 14.36 -16.16 -1.33
C GLY A 70 15.72 -15.81 -1.94
N ASN A 71 15.80 -15.63 -3.26
CA ASN A 71 16.99 -15.18 -3.96
C ASN A 71 16.87 -13.69 -4.31
N LEU A 72 18.00 -12.99 -4.27
CA LEU A 72 18.12 -11.61 -4.75
C LEU A 72 18.25 -11.62 -6.28
N HIS A 73 17.32 -10.96 -6.96
CA HIS A 73 17.33 -10.73 -8.41
C HIS A 73 17.62 -9.26 -8.67
N LEU A 74 18.61 -9.01 -9.51
CA LEU A 74 18.98 -7.66 -9.97
C LEU A 74 18.50 -7.52 -11.42
N ASP A 75 17.44 -6.77 -11.63
CA ASP A 75 16.89 -6.50 -12.95
C ASP A 75 17.55 -5.23 -13.51
N PHE A 76 18.52 -5.41 -14.41
CA PHE A 76 19.25 -4.31 -15.03
C PHE A 76 18.42 -3.63 -16.14
N PRO A 77 18.40 -2.28 -16.19
CA PRO A 77 17.84 -1.53 -17.32
C PRO A 77 18.45 -1.95 -18.65
N THR A 78 17.72 -1.79 -19.75
CA THR A 78 18.11 -2.30 -21.08
C THR A 78 19.55 -1.94 -21.49
N PRO A 79 20.06 -0.72 -21.24
CA PRO A 79 21.44 -0.36 -21.58
C PRO A 79 22.50 -1.22 -20.86
N PHE A 80 22.19 -1.75 -19.67
CA PHE A 80 23.11 -2.52 -18.82
C PHE A 80 22.88 -4.03 -18.88
N GLN A 81 22.03 -4.56 -19.77
CA GLN A 81 21.74 -6.00 -19.85
C GLN A 81 22.86 -6.84 -20.51
N CYS A 82 23.86 -6.20 -21.12
CA CYS A 82 24.91 -6.86 -21.91
C CYS A 82 26.17 -7.26 -21.10
N LEU A 83 26.02 -7.59 -19.82
CA LEU A 83 27.15 -7.93 -18.94
C LEU A 83 27.63 -9.36 -19.16
N ASP A 84 28.94 -9.53 -19.32
CA ASP A 84 29.58 -10.85 -19.24
C ASP A 84 29.65 -11.36 -17.79
N GLU A 85 30.05 -12.62 -17.64
CA GLU A 85 30.11 -13.29 -16.34
C GLU A 85 31.03 -12.58 -15.33
N GLY A 86 32.12 -11.94 -15.78
CA GLY A 86 33.05 -11.23 -14.92
C GLY A 86 32.42 -9.98 -14.28
N TRP A 87 31.70 -9.19 -15.07
CA TRP A 87 30.97 -8.03 -14.58
C TRP A 87 29.79 -8.41 -13.69
N GLN A 88 29.06 -9.46 -14.05
CA GLN A 88 27.96 -10.00 -13.23
C GLN A 88 28.46 -10.44 -11.85
N GLN A 89 29.58 -11.16 -11.79
CA GLN A 89 30.18 -11.60 -10.53
C GLN A 89 30.66 -10.41 -9.67
N LEU A 90 31.31 -9.41 -10.28
CA LEU A 90 31.78 -8.20 -9.57
C LEU A 90 30.61 -7.47 -8.90
N VAL A 91 29.55 -7.18 -9.65
CA VAL A 91 28.38 -6.46 -9.14
C VAL A 91 27.61 -7.29 -8.12
N THR A 92 27.39 -8.58 -8.39
CA THR A 92 26.68 -9.47 -7.45
C THR A 92 27.39 -9.55 -6.10
N ARG A 93 28.72 -9.72 -6.08
CA ARG A 93 29.49 -9.74 -4.83
C ARG A 93 29.39 -8.42 -4.07
N ALA A 94 29.49 -7.30 -4.77
CA ALA A 94 29.36 -5.99 -4.15
C ALA A 94 27.95 -5.75 -3.60
N PHE A 95 26.89 -6.15 -4.30
CA PHE A 95 25.52 -6.08 -3.77
C PHE A 95 25.34 -6.95 -2.54
N ILE A 96 25.89 -8.18 -2.53
CA ILE A 96 25.87 -9.03 -1.34
C ILE A 96 26.58 -8.33 -0.17
N SER A 97 27.76 -7.75 -0.40
CA SER A 97 28.48 -6.99 0.63
C SER A 97 27.74 -5.73 1.07
N ALA A 98 27.10 -4.99 0.16
CA ALA A 98 26.28 -3.82 0.47
C ALA A 98 25.05 -4.18 1.28
N LEU A 99 24.38 -5.29 0.95
CA LEU A 99 23.24 -5.81 1.70
C LEU A 99 23.64 -6.40 3.04
N GLN A 100 24.81 -7.04 3.14
CA GLN A 100 25.38 -7.48 4.41
C GLN A 100 25.77 -6.30 5.29
N ALA A 101 26.31 -5.23 4.71
CA ALA A 101 26.58 -3.98 5.41
C ALA A 101 25.27 -3.29 5.84
N ALA A 102 24.24 -3.30 4.99
CA ALA A 102 22.90 -2.80 5.31
C ALA A 102 22.23 -3.62 6.42
N GLN A 103 22.35 -4.95 6.38
CA GLN A 103 21.84 -5.85 7.42
C GLN A 103 22.61 -5.69 8.74
N ALA A 104 23.86 -5.24 8.68
CA ALA A 104 24.69 -4.91 9.82
C ALA A 104 24.55 -3.45 10.30
N ASP A 105 23.87 -2.58 9.54
CA ASP A 105 23.54 -1.20 9.89
C ASP A 105 22.09 -1.12 10.40
N PRO A 106 21.86 -0.97 11.72
CA PRO A 106 20.53 -0.94 12.30
C PRO A 106 19.60 0.16 11.77
N ASN A 107 20.15 1.23 11.18
CA ASN A 107 19.37 2.33 10.60
C ASN A 107 18.89 2.02 9.17
N ALA A 108 19.42 1.01 8.50
CA ALA A 108 19.10 0.65 7.12
C ALA A 108 17.63 0.22 6.92
N ALA A 109 16.99 -0.35 7.95
CA ALA A 109 15.60 -0.81 7.87
C ALA A 109 14.58 0.35 7.82
N ASN A 110 14.95 1.53 8.32
CA ASN A 110 14.12 2.73 8.36
C ASN A 110 14.57 3.82 7.36
N GLY A 111 15.75 3.67 6.77
CA GLY A 111 16.25 4.57 5.73
C GLY A 111 15.55 4.36 4.40
N LEU A 112 15.05 5.43 3.80
CA LEU A 112 14.59 5.42 2.41
C LEU A 112 15.78 5.34 1.42
N ILE A 113 17.01 5.64 1.86
CA ILE A 113 18.24 5.52 1.09
C ILE A 113 19.31 4.88 1.96
N LEU A 114 20.07 3.94 1.40
CA LEU A 114 21.27 3.35 1.98
C LEU A 114 22.45 3.53 1.03
N ASN A 115 23.56 4.06 1.53
CA ASN A 115 24.83 4.14 0.80
C ASN A 115 25.82 3.14 1.40
N ALA A 116 26.27 2.17 0.61
CA ALA A 116 27.36 1.26 0.94
C ALA A 116 28.63 1.70 0.21
N ASP A 117 29.54 2.37 0.92
CA ASP A 117 30.83 2.79 0.41
C ASP A 117 31.88 1.68 0.53
N PHE A 118 32.67 1.51 -0.53
CA PHE A 118 33.69 0.48 -0.60
C PHE A 118 35.08 1.09 -0.50
N PRO A 119 36.03 0.44 0.22
CA PRO A 119 37.41 0.88 0.23
C PRO A 119 38.00 0.77 -1.17
N VAL A 120 38.58 1.86 -1.66
CA VAL A 120 39.20 1.94 -2.98
C VAL A 120 40.72 2.18 -2.87
N PRO A 121 41.53 1.69 -3.83
CA PRO A 121 42.96 1.97 -3.87
C PRO A 121 43.27 3.48 -3.96
N ASP A 122 44.45 3.91 -3.47
CA ASP A 122 44.88 5.32 -3.48
C ASP A 122 44.95 5.97 -4.87
N ASP A 123 45.04 5.18 -5.94
CA ASP A 123 45.02 5.65 -7.33
C ASP A 123 43.62 5.85 -7.92
N VAL A 124 42.56 5.56 -7.15
CA VAL A 124 41.16 5.80 -7.51
C VAL A 124 40.70 7.14 -6.92
N PRO A 125 40.19 8.09 -7.74
CA PRO A 125 39.70 9.37 -7.25
C PRO A 125 38.49 9.19 -6.31
N PRO A 126 38.42 9.95 -5.20
CA PRO A 126 37.27 9.91 -4.28
C PRO A 126 36.00 10.41 -4.97
N LEU A 127 34.82 10.07 -4.41
CA LEU A 127 33.52 10.50 -4.93
C LEU A 127 33.19 11.99 -4.65
N ASN A 128 34.04 12.68 -3.89
CA ASN A 128 33.88 14.08 -3.51
C ASN A 128 33.68 14.97 -4.76
N GLY A 129 32.63 15.79 -4.77
CA GLY A 129 32.31 16.67 -5.92
C GLY A 129 31.30 16.13 -6.91
N GLY A 130 30.75 14.93 -6.66
CA GLY A 130 29.70 14.33 -7.51
C GLY A 130 28.29 14.94 -7.36
N GLY A 131 28.12 15.96 -6.52
CA GLY A 131 26.85 16.67 -6.36
C GLY A 131 26.18 16.50 -5.00
N GLU A 132 26.94 16.38 -3.90
CA GLU A 132 26.39 16.21 -2.54
C GLU A 132 25.42 17.33 -2.10
N ASN A 133 25.50 18.52 -2.73
CA ASN A 133 24.57 19.63 -2.55
C ASN A 133 23.86 20.04 -3.88
N ARG A 134 23.76 19.13 -4.86
CA ARG A 134 23.21 19.41 -6.20
C ARG A 134 22.39 18.23 -6.71
N VAL A 135 21.50 18.47 -7.67
CA VAL A 135 20.78 17.37 -8.32
C VAL A 135 21.70 16.65 -9.31
N ALA A 136 22.16 15.45 -8.96
CA ALA A 136 23.02 14.60 -9.79
C ALA A 136 22.63 13.12 -9.67
N PRO A 137 22.84 12.31 -10.73
CA PRO A 137 22.48 10.89 -10.69
C PRO A 137 23.20 10.13 -9.57
N GLY A 138 22.45 9.42 -8.74
CA GLY A 138 22.96 8.66 -7.60
C GLY A 138 23.40 9.49 -6.39
N PHE A 139 23.32 10.82 -6.44
CA PHE A 139 23.53 11.71 -5.28
C PHE A 139 22.22 12.34 -4.79
N ALA A 140 21.29 12.60 -5.71
CA ALA A 140 19.92 12.97 -5.39
C ALA A 140 18.98 11.76 -5.39
N TRP A 141 17.79 11.94 -4.81
CA TRP A 141 16.67 11.00 -4.96
C TRP A 141 16.36 10.75 -6.43
N ASN A 142 16.01 9.51 -6.77
CA ASN A 142 15.76 9.12 -8.15
C ASN A 142 14.63 9.95 -8.78
N GLU A 143 13.58 10.26 -8.02
CA GLU A 143 12.49 11.16 -8.43
C GLU A 143 12.99 12.57 -8.75
N LEU A 144 13.81 13.16 -7.87
CA LEU A 144 14.36 14.51 -8.05
C LEU A 144 15.31 14.57 -9.25
N TYR A 145 16.10 13.52 -9.46
CA TYR A 145 16.94 13.39 -10.65
C TYR A 145 16.10 13.31 -11.93
N ILE A 146 15.06 12.47 -11.98
CA ILE A 146 14.19 12.32 -13.16
C ILE A 146 13.46 13.62 -13.48
N HIS A 147 12.96 14.28 -12.44
CA HIS A 147 12.34 15.60 -12.56
C HIS A 147 13.28 16.59 -13.26
N SER A 148 14.57 16.62 -12.87
CA SER A 148 15.57 17.45 -13.53
C SER A 148 15.98 16.97 -14.92
N ALA A 149 16.16 15.66 -15.13
CA ALA A 149 16.57 15.08 -16.41
C ALA A 149 15.55 15.33 -17.53
N LYS A 150 14.26 15.45 -17.21
CA LYS A 150 13.21 15.80 -18.18
C LYS A 150 13.40 17.17 -18.82
N ARG A 151 13.90 18.16 -18.08
CA ARG A 151 14.21 19.49 -18.64
C ARG A 151 15.31 19.39 -19.70
N TYR A 152 16.33 18.57 -19.44
CA TYR A 152 17.38 18.29 -20.41
C TYR A 152 16.89 17.50 -21.63
N LEU A 153 15.96 16.55 -21.47
CA LEU A 153 15.33 15.86 -22.61
C LEU A 153 14.49 16.83 -23.46
N PHE A 154 13.71 17.70 -22.81
CA PHE A 154 12.94 18.76 -23.47
C PHE A 154 13.83 19.74 -24.24
N ALA A 155 14.98 20.13 -23.69
CA ALA A 155 15.97 20.93 -24.40
C ALA A 155 16.65 20.14 -25.54
N ALA A 156 16.97 18.86 -25.33
CA ALA A 156 17.64 18.01 -26.33
C ALA A 156 16.85 17.91 -27.65
N GLU A 157 15.52 17.86 -27.59
CA GLU A 157 14.63 17.88 -28.76
C GLU A 157 14.74 19.19 -29.57
N ARG A 158 15.13 20.29 -28.92
CA ARG A 158 15.14 21.65 -29.49
C ARG A 158 16.52 22.12 -29.95
N VAL A 159 17.59 21.38 -29.62
CA VAL A 159 18.98 21.75 -29.92
C VAL A 159 19.66 20.82 -30.94
N GLN A 160 18.89 20.11 -31.75
CA GLN A 160 19.42 19.16 -32.74
C GLN A 160 20.38 19.85 -33.72
N GLY A 161 21.60 19.34 -33.84
CA GLY A 161 22.65 19.87 -34.71
C GLY A 161 23.25 21.21 -34.27
N MET A 162 22.90 21.72 -33.09
CA MET A 162 23.32 23.04 -32.64
C MET A 162 24.64 23.02 -31.86
N HIS A 163 25.29 24.19 -31.80
CA HIS A 163 26.34 24.49 -30.82
C HIS A 163 25.67 25.12 -29.59
N VAL A 164 25.71 24.42 -28.46
CA VAL A 164 24.94 24.73 -27.25
C VAL A 164 25.88 25.10 -26.11
N LEU A 165 25.54 26.14 -25.35
CA LEU A 165 26.14 26.41 -24.04
C LEU A 165 25.19 25.91 -22.96
N ASP A 166 25.62 24.98 -22.13
CA ASP A 166 24.94 24.55 -20.91
C ASP A 166 25.55 25.35 -19.75
N LEU A 167 24.87 26.42 -19.33
CA LEU A 167 25.32 27.42 -18.36
C LEU A 167 24.76 27.09 -16.97
N GLY A 168 25.66 26.76 -16.04
CA GLY A 168 25.32 26.16 -14.73
C GLY A 168 25.15 24.64 -14.84
N CYS A 169 26.03 23.97 -15.59
CA CYS A 169 25.87 22.56 -15.94
C CYS A 169 26.03 21.59 -14.75
N GLY A 170 26.52 22.07 -13.60
CA GLY A 170 26.87 21.24 -12.45
C GLY A 170 27.84 20.14 -12.84
N VAL A 171 27.49 18.88 -12.56
CA VAL A 171 28.32 17.71 -12.89
C VAL A 171 28.28 17.32 -14.37
N GLY A 172 27.41 17.95 -15.18
CA GLY A 172 27.39 17.76 -16.63
C GLY A 172 26.69 16.50 -17.14
N TYR A 173 25.81 15.86 -16.36
CA TYR A 173 24.95 14.77 -16.87
C TYR A 173 23.96 15.31 -17.93
N GLY A 174 23.46 16.54 -17.72
CA GLY A 174 22.58 17.24 -18.66
C GLY A 174 23.27 17.52 -19.99
N ALA A 175 24.49 18.08 -19.96
CA ALA A 175 25.35 18.22 -21.13
C ALA A 175 25.54 16.90 -21.91
N LYS A 176 25.62 15.75 -21.22
CA LYS A 176 25.69 14.42 -21.85
C LYS A 176 24.39 14.02 -22.54
N ILE A 177 23.24 14.35 -21.96
CA ILE A 177 21.92 14.18 -22.61
C ILE A 177 21.82 15.09 -23.84
N LEU A 178 22.17 16.37 -23.72
CA LEU A 178 22.14 17.35 -24.83
C LEU A 178 23.05 16.93 -25.99
N ALA A 179 24.23 16.36 -25.70
CA ALA A 179 25.20 15.95 -26.71
C ALA A 179 24.72 14.80 -27.63
N ARG A 180 23.60 14.15 -27.29
CA ARG A 180 22.95 13.14 -28.14
C ARG A 180 22.45 13.74 -29.45
N SER A 181 21.88 14.94 -29.39
CA SER A 181 21.29 15.64 -30.54
C SER A 181 22.11 16.85 -30.97
N ALA A 182 22.80 17.53 -30.05
CA ALA A 182 23.63 18.70 -30.35
C ALA A 182 24.90 18.34 -31.15
N ALA A 183 25.35 19.26 -32.01
CA ALA A 183 26.61 19.13 -32.74
C ALA A 183 27.82 19.34 -31.80
N ARG A 184 27.70 20.24 -30.83
CA ARG A 184 28.70 20.48 -29.78
C ARG A 184 28.03 21.11 -28.57
N VAL A 185 28.49 20.75 -27.37
CA VAL A 185 28.02 21.30 -26.09
C VAL A 185 29.22 21.88 -25.35
N VAL A 186 29.12 23.12 -24.89
CA VAL A 186 30.04 23.71 -23.91
C VAL A 186 29.33 23.66 -22.56
N ALA A 187 29.84 22.88 -21.63
CA ALA A 187 29.34 22.77 -20.27
C ALA A 187 30.13 23.73 -19.38
N ALA A 188 29.47 24.78 -18.88
CA ALA A 188 30.10 25.84 -18.11
C ALA A 188 29.51 25.93 -16.71
N ASP A 189 30.37 26.01 -15.70
CA ASP A 189 29.97 26.18 -14.30
C ASP A 189 30.97 27.08 -13.58
N VAL A 190 30.50 27.77 -12.53
CA VAL A 190 31.33 28.64 -11.68
C VAL A 190 32.17 27.84 -10.69
N ASP A 191 31.81 26.57 -10.46
CA ASP A 191 32.55 25.66 -9.60
C ASP A 191 33.37 24.69 -10.45
N GLU A 192 34.69 24.73 -10.30
CA GLU A 192 35.61 23.85 -11.03
C GLU A 192 35.49 22.38 -10.59
N HIS A 193 35.08 22.13 -9.34
CA HIS A 193 35.04 20.80 -8.75
C HIS A 193 34.05 19.83 -9.45
N PRO A 194 32.77 20.18 -9.67
CA PRO A 194 31.83 19.31 -10.39
C PRO A 194 32.19 19.15 -11.89
N LEU A 195 32.88 20.12 -12.50
CA LEU A 195 33.36 19.98 -13.88
C LEU A 195 34.39 18.86 -14.00
N ARG A 196 35.34 18.77 -13.06
CA ARG A 196 36.33 17.68 -13.02
C ARG A 196 35.66 16.32 -12.81
N TYR A 197 34.70 16.23 -11.88
CA TYR A 197 33.91 15.01 -11.68
C TYR A 197 33.18 14.59 -12.96
N GLY A 198 32.56 15.56 -13.64
CA GLY A 198 31.86 15.35 -14.90
C GLY A 198 32.78 14.87 -16.03
N GLU A 199 34.03 15.32 -16.07
CA GLU A 199 34.99 14.89 -17.10
C GLU A 199 35.32 13.40 -16.99
N GLU A 200 35.47 12.91 -15.77
CA GLU A 200 35.72 11.50 -15.48
C GLU A 200 34.47 10.62 -15.67
N THR A 201 33.29 11.17 -15.39
CA THR A 201 32.03 10.40 -15.28
C THR A 201 31.16 10.46 -16.54
N TYR A 202 31.09 11.63 -17.20
CA TYR A 202 30.28 11.84 -18.40
C TYR A 202 31.13 12.32 -19.59
N PRO A 203 32.17 11.57 -20.01
CA PRO A 203 33.01 11.98 -21.12
C PRO A 203 32.23 11.90 -22.43
N HIS A 204 32.47 12.86 -23.33
CA HIS A 204 31.96 12.79 -24.69
C HIS A 204 32.78 13.71 -25.60
N ALA A 205 33.09 13.26 -26.82
CA ALA A 205 33.92 14.03 -27.76
C ALA A 205 33.30 15.38 -28.18
N ARG A 206 31.98 15.53 -28.03
CA ARG A 206 31.26 16.77 -28.36
C ARG A 206 31.11 17.72 -27.17
N ILE A 207 31.56 17.35 -25.97
CA ILE A 207 31.44 18.17 -24.76
C ILE A 207 32.79 18.84 -24.47
N GLN A 208 32.76 20.17 -24.31
CA GLN A 208 33.88 20.94 -23.79
C GLN A 208 33.48 21.51 -22.43
N ARG A 209 34.31 21.32 -21.41
CA ARG A 209 34.06 21.86 -20.07
C ARG A 209 34.84 23.16 -19.87
N VAL A 210 34.19 24.16 -19.28
CA VAL A 210 34.77 25.49 -19.09
C VAL A 210 34.41 26.00 -17.70
N HIS A 211 35.41 26.15 -16.84
CA HIS A 211 35.25 26.88 -15.59
C HIS A 211 35.09 28.37 -15.91
N ILE A 212 34.01 28.96 -15.42
CA ILE A 212 33.68 30.37 -15.59
C ILE A 212 33.68 31.08 -14.24
N THR A 213 33.69 32.39 -14.25
CA THR A 213 33.48 33.21 -13.06
C THR A 213 32.05 33.76 -13.06
N PRO A 214 31.49 34.13 -11.89
CA PRO A 214 30.20 34.80 -11.82
C PRO A 214 30.12 36.00 -12.78
N ILE A 215 29.00 36.11 -13.50
CA ILE A 215 28.78 37.20 -14.46
C ILE A 215 28.49 38.48 -13.69
N THR A 216 29.27 39.53 -13.96
CA THR A 216 29.09 40.87 -13.38
C THR A 216 29.12 41.93 -14.48
N GLU A 217 28.87 43.20 -14.15
CA GLU A 217 28.99 44.30 -15.12
C GLU A 217 30.39 44.40 -15.76
N THR A 218 31.43 43.97 -15.05
CA THR A 218 32.84 44.09 -15.48
C THR A 218 33.45 42.78 -15.95
N GLN A 219 32.77 41.65 -15.75
CA GLN A 219 33.29 40.32 -16.01
C GLN A 219 32.23 39.45 -16.68
N GLY A 220 32.47 39.11 -17.95
CA GLY A 220 31.55 38.33 -18.79
C GLY A 220 32.04 36.91 -19.07
N LEU A 221 31.29 36.18 -19.89
CA LEU A 221 31.62 34.82 -20.28
C LEU A 221 32.85 34.80 -21.23
N PRO A 222 33.77 33.82 -21.09
CA PRO A 222 35.02 33.75 -21.86
C PRO A 222 34.82 33.23 -23.30
N PHE A 223 33.74 33.66 -23.97
CA PHE A 223 33.38 33.25 -25.32
C PHE A 223 33.25 34.46 -26.24
N ALA A 224 33.53 34.27 -27.54
CA ALA A 224 33.34 35.32 -28.53
C ALA A 224 31.84 35.60 -28.76
N ASP A 225 31.52 36.78 -29.27
CA ASP A 225 30.15 37.15 -29.62
C ASP A 225 29.58 36.18 -30.66
N GLY A 226 28.30 35.79 -30.51
CA GLY A 226 27.63 34.90 -31.47
C GLY A 226 28.18 33.48 -31.54
N SER A 227 28.80 32.98 -30.46
CA SER A 227 29.41 31.65 -30.41
C SER A 227 28.40 30.49 -30.42
N PHE A 228 27.19 30.68 -29.89
CA PHE A 228 26.22 29.60 -29.62
C PHE A 228 24.89 29.81 -30.35
N HIS A 229 24.30 28.72 -30.82
CA HIS A 229 22.94 28.72 -31.37
C HIS A 229 21.88 28.64 -30.25
N SER A 230 22.23 28.02 -29.13
CA SER A 230 21.34 27.92 -27.97
C SER A 230 22.13 28.02 -26.67
N VAL A 231 21.54 28.64 -25.66
CA VAL A 231 21.98 28.61 -24.26
C VAL A 231 20.93 27.87 -23.45
N VAL A 232 21.33 26.80 -22.76
CA VAL A 232 20.50 26.06 -21.80
C VAL A 232 20.97 26.44 -20.41
N SER A 233 20.07 26.80 -19.50
CA SER A 233 20.41 27.17 -18.12
C SER A 233 19.26 26.84 -17.18
N PHE A 234 19.36 25.69 -16.51
CA PHE A 234 18.30 25.20 -15.62
C PHE A 234 18.69 25.40 -14.16
N GLU A 235 17.78 25.98 -13.38
CA GLU A 235 17.95 26.19 -11.94
C GLU A 235 19.23 26.98 -11.62
N VAL A 236 19.39 28.11 -12.31
CA VAL A 236 20.53 29.04 -12.14
C VAL A 236 20.05 30.44 -11.84
N ILE A 237 18.96 30.87 -12.47
CA ILE A 237 18.52 32.25 -12.46
C ILE A 237 18.12 32.73 -11.06
N GLU A 238 17.57 31.84 -10.24
CA GLU A 238 17.23 32.03 -8.83
C GLU A 238 18.46 32.22 -7.93
N HIS A 239 19.63 31.81 -8.40
CA HIS A 239 20.92 32.04 -7.72
C HIS A 239 21.60 33.32 -8.19
N VAL A 240 21.07 34.00 -9.22
CA VAL A 240 21.63 35.26 -9.72
C VAL A 240 21.06 36.41 -8.87
N PRO A 241 21.91 37.19 -8.18
CA PRO A 241 21.45 38.37 -7.45
C PRO A 241 20.73 39.34 -8.38
N VAL A 242 19.70 40.00 -7.85
CA VAL A 242 18.83 40.88 -8.64
C VAL A 242 19.62 42.00 -9.35
N GLU A 243 20.67 42.52 -8.73
CA GLU A 243 21.57 43.52 -9.28
C GLU A 243 22.47 43.00 -10.42
N GLN A 244 22.65 41.68 -10.53
CA GLN A 244 23.46 41.03 -11.58
C GLN A 244 22.60 40.51 -12.75
N MET A 245 21.27 40.49 -12.60
CA MET A 245 20.33 39.92 -13.57
C MET A 245 20.44 40.57 -14.97
N GLN A 246 20.67 41.89 -15.03
CA GLN A 246 20.86 42.60 -16.30
C GLN A 246 22.15 42.16 -17.01
N ALA A 247 23.26 42.03 -16.27
CA ALA A 247 24.53 41.57 -16.82
C ALA A 247 24.42 40.11 -17.29
N PHE A 248 23.73 39.26 -16.53
CA PHE A 248 23.46 37.86 -16.87
C PHE A 248 22.79 37.71 -18.23
N PHE A 249 21.65 38.38 -18.45
CA PHE A 249 20.95 38.32 -19.75
C PHE A 249 21.73 38.99 -20.88
N ALA A 250 22.47 40.08 -20.60
CA ALA A 250 23.27 40.72 -21.62
C ALA A 250 24.42 39.83 -22.12
N GLU A 251 25.03 39.04 -21.23
CA GLU A 251 26.07 38.10 -21.60
C GLU A 251 25.51 36.88 -22.33
N ILE A 252 24.36 36.33 -21.89
CA ILE A 252 23.65 35.27 -22.64
C ILE A 252 23.35 35.74 -24.07
N ALA A 253 22.81 36.96 -24.22
CA ALA A 253 22.51 37.51 -25.52
C ALA A 253 23.76 37.76 -26.38
N ARG A 254 24.86 38.21 -25.77
CA ARG A 254 26.12 38.46 -26.48
C ARG A 254 26.68 37.16 -27.08
N VAL A 255 26.65 36.06 -26.33
CA VAL A 255 27.20 34.78 -26.80
C VAL A 255 26.24 34.01 -27.73
N LEU A 256 24.96 34.39 -27.77
CA LEU A 256 23.98 33.86 -28.71
C LEU A 256 24.14 34.45 -30.11
N LYS A 257 23.89 33.62 -31.12
CA LYS A 257 23.72 34.08 -32.51
C LYS A 257 22.46 34.96 -32.65
N PRO A 258 22.37 35.81 -33.69
CA PRO A 258 21.20 36.68 -33.90
C PRO A 258 19.85 35.96 -33.92
N ASP A 259 19.81 34.70 -34.36
CA ASP A 259 18.64 33.81 -34.42
C ASP A 259 18.63 32.75 -33.30
N GLY A 260 19.51 32.88 -32.31
CA GLY A 260 19.67 31.92 -31.22
C GLY A 260 18.53 31.98 -30.19
N ALA A 261 18.40 30.89 -29.43
CA ALA A 261 17.39 30.77 -28.37
C ALA A 261 18.04 30.53 -27.00
N VAL A 262 17.39 30.99 -25.93
CA VAL A 262 17.71 30.56 -24.56
C VAL A 262 16.59 29.65 -24.04
N ILE A 263 16.98 28.55 -23.39
CA ILE A 263 16.06 27.64 -22.70
C ILE A 263 16.47 27.66 -21.23
N LEU A 264 15.59 28.11 -20.35
CA LEU A 264 15.92 28.25 -18.93
C LEU A 264 14.79 27.82 -18.01
N SER A 265 15.10 27.53 -16.75
CA SER A 265 14.09 27.20 -15.73
C SER A 265 14.33 27.92 -14.42
N THR A 266 13.27 28.02 -13.61
CA THR A 266 13.33 28.50 -12.23
C THR A 266 12.34 27.69 -11.38
N PRO A 267 12.67 27.42 -10.11
CA PRO A 267 11.70 26.91 -9.16
C PRO A 267 10.61 27.95 -8.89
N ASN A 268 9.37 27.48 -8.70
CA ASN A 268 8.24 28.34 -8.41
C ASN A 268 8.32 28.86 -6.97
N LYS A 269 8.42 30.19 -6.79
CA LYS A 269 8.42 30.84 -5.48
C LYS A 269 7.26 30.40 -4.59
N ASN A 270 6.04 30.27 -5.14
CA ASN A 270 4.87 29.87 -4.36
C ASN A 270 4.97 28.45 -3.78
N VAL A 271 5.84 27.62 -4.36
CA VAL A 271 6.12 26.25 -3.89
C VAL A 271 7.36 26.23 -2.99
N TYR A 272 8.43 26.94 -3.38
CA TYR A 272 9.74 26.85 -2.75
C TYR A 272 10.02 27.90 -1.66
N ILE A 273 9.19 28.93 -1.50
CA ILE A 273 9.37 29.95 -0.44
C ILE A 273 9.31 29.36 0.98
N HIS A 274 8.67 28.21 1.14
CA HIS A 274 8.58 27.49 2.42
C HIS A 274 9.76 26.54 2.67
N TYR A 275 10.75 26.50 1.78
CA TYR A 275 11.94 25.66 1.88
C TYR A 275 13.19 26.56 1.81
N PRO A 276 13.64 27.14 2.94
CA PRO A 276 14.74 28.09 2.96
C PRO A 276 16.02 27.53 2.34
N ASP A 277 16.47 28.14 1.25
CA ASP A 277 17.75 27.85 0.61
C ASP A 277 18.54 29.15 0.48
N PRO A 278 19.61 29.36 1.28
CA PRO A 278 20.37 30.60 1.29
C PRO A 278 21.00 30.95 -0.07
N TYR A 279 21.05 29.99 -1.01
CA TYR A 279 21.54 30.21 -2.35
C TYR A 279 20.46 30.72 -3.33
N HIS A 280 19.14 30.55 -3.08
CA HIS A 280 18.13 31.17 -3.95
C HIS A 280 17.86 32.63 -3.55
N VAL A 281 18.61 33.56 -4.12
CA VAL A 281 18.52 34.99 -3.84
C VAL A 281 17.44 35.71 -4.68
N SER A 282 16.82 35.02 -5.64
CA SER A 282 15.87 35.59 -6.60
C SER A 282 14.79 34.61 -7.09
N LEU A 283 14.17 33.83 -6.19
CA LEU A 283 12.97 33.03 -6.47
C LEU A 283 11.85 33.87 -7.10
N MET A 284 11.14 33.29 -8.07
CA MET A 284 10.15 34.00 -8.89
C MET A 284 8.79 33.29 -8.90
N THR A 285 7.71 34.08 -8.85
CA THR A 285 6.38 33.59 -9.23
C THR A 285 6.28 33.44 -10.75
N LEU A 286 5.23 32.80 -11.26
CA LEU A 286 4.98 32.73 -12.70
C LEU A 286 4.91 34.12 -13.33
N GLU A 287 4.27 35.07 -12.63
CA GLU A 287 4.13 36.44 -13.08
C GLU A 287 5.49 37.15 -13.15
N ASP A 288 6.32 37.02 -12.11
CA ASP A 288 7.65 37.61 -12.07
C ASP A 288 8.55 37.06 -13.17
N PHE A 289 8.56 35.73 -13.34
CA PHE A 289 9.34 35.05 -14.36
C PHE A 289 8.92 35.47 -15.77
N SER A 290 7.61 35.49 -16.03
CA SER A 290 7.07 35.93 -17.32
C SER A 290 7.38 37.40 -17.60
N ARG A 291 7.23 38.28 -16.62
CA ARG A 291 7.47 39.72 -16.74
C ARG A 291 8.95 40.01 -17.00
N LEU A 292 9.85 39.35 -16.27
CA LEU A 292 11.29 39.44 -16.44
C LEU A 292 11.69 39.05 -17.88
N LEU A 293 11.25 37.88 -18.35
CA LEU A 293 11.62 37.37 -19.68
C LEU A 293 11.04 38.21 -20.81
N ASN A 294 9.77 38.63 -20.72
CA ASN A 294 9.15 39.49 -21.74
C ASN A 294 9.81 40.89 -21.81
N SER A 295 10.45 41.35 -20.73
CA SER A 295 11.23 42.59 -20.76
C SER A 295 12.53 42.46 -21.57
N GLN A 296 13.07 41.24 -21.71
CA GLN A 296 14.36 40.98 -22.35
C GLN A 296 14.24 40.35 -23.75
N PHE A 297 13.15 39.66 -24.05
CA PHE A 297 12.98 38.88 -25.30
C PHE A 297 11.68 39.24 -26.03
N GLU A 298 11.67 39.09 -27.36
CA GLU A 298 10.51 39.34 -28.22
C GLU A 298 9.52 38.17 -28.25
N ASP A 299 10.03 36.94 -28.24
CA ASP A 299 9.26 35.70 -28.23
C ASP A 299 9.61 34.91 -26.96
N VAL A 300 8.64 34.76 -26.05
CA VAL A 300 8.78 34.04 -24.78
C VAL A 300 7.65 33.03 -24.66
N GLN A 301 8.01 31.76 -24.54
CA GLN A 301 7.07 30.66 -24.29
C GLN A 301 7.40 30.05 -22.94
N VAL A 302 6.44 30.10 -22.00
CA VAL A 302 6.61 29.58 -20.64
C VAL A 302 5.75 28.32 -20.48
N TYR A 303 6.43 27.24 -20.13
CA TYR A 303 5.89 25.95 -19.79
C TYR A 303 5.98 25.73 -18.29
N GLY A 304 5.17 24.83 -17.73
CA GLY A 304 5.32 24.45 -16.33
C GLY A 304 5.45 22.96 -16.17
N GLN A 305 6.29 22.57 -15.22
CA GLN A 305 6.55 21.19 -14.86
C GLN A 305 5.72 20.80 -13.66
N LEU A 306 5.04 19.66 -13.76
CA LEU A 306 4.14 19.17 -12.73
C LEU A 306 4.90 18.65 -11.50
N ARG A 307 4.29 18.88 -10.32
CA ARG A 307 4.72 18.29 -9.04
C ARG A 307 4.23 16.84 -8.95
N SER A 308 5.01 15.95 -8.34
CA SER A 308 4.50 14.60 -8.01
C SER A 308 3.27 14.70 -7.09
N LYS A 309 2.16 14.09 -7.53
CA LYS A 309 0.89 14.04 -6.76
C LYS A 309 0.75 12.76 -5.94
N GLY A 310 1.85 12.02 -5.72
CA GLY A 310 1.83 10.78 -4.95
C GLY A 310 1.21 9.59 -5.68
N LEU A 311 1.13 9.65 -7.02
CA LEU A 311 0.92 8.44 -7.81
C LEU A 311 2.27 7.70 -7.94
N PRO A 312 2.26 6.38 -8.12
CA PRO A 312 3.49 5.60 -8.11
C PRO A 312 3.93 5.24 -9.53
N HIS A 313 5.19 5.57 -9.85
CA HIS A 313 5.96 5.05 -10.99
C HIS A 313 5.63 5.55 -12.40
N THR A 314 4.80 6.58 -12.61
CA THR A 314 4.72 7.16 -13.95
C THR A 314 5.79 8.23 -14.13
N THR A 315 6.68 8.05 -15.11
CA THR A 315 7.55 9.16 -15.55
C THR A 315 6.70 10.37 -15.98
N MET A 316 5.42 10.19 -16.28
CA MET A 316 4.48 11.24 -16.67
C MET A 316 4.18 12.27 -15.57
N GLU A 317 4.38 11.96 -14.29
CA GLU A 317 4.12 12.89 -13.18
C GLU A 317 4.97 14.16 -13.21
N PHE A 318 6.15 14.07 -13.84
CA PHE A 318 7.11 15.16 -13.96
C PHE A 318 7.13 15.78 -15.36
N ASP A 319 6.12 15.49 -16.19
CA ASP A 319 6.06 16.03 -17.55
C ASP A 319 6.00 17.55 -17.53
N ILE A 320 6.69 18.13 -18.52
CA ILE A 320 6.58 19.54 -18.82
C ILE A 320 5.26 19.70 -19.57
N ALA A 321 4.25 20.20 -18.85
CA ALA A 321 2.96 20.51 -19.42
C ALA A 321 3.08 21.67 -20.42
N GLY A 322 2.01 21.91 -21.19
CA GLY A 322 1.91 23.05 -22.12
C GLY A 322 2.00 24.40 -21.38
N ASP A 323 0.89 25.13 -21.27
CA ASP A 323 0.93 26.45 -20.62
C ASP A 323 1.25 26.34 -19.11
N ALA A 324 2.11 27.24 -18.63
CA ALA A 324 2.46 27.33 -17.21
C ALA A 324 1.30 27.83 -16.33
N ARG A 325 1.21 27.31 -15.09
CA ARG A 325 0.21 27.67 -14.08
C ARG A 325 0.86 27.81 -12.71
N ASP A 326 0.28 28.61 -11.83
CA ASP A 326 0.84 28.91 -10.51
C ASP A 326 1.00 27.70 -9.58
N ASP A 327 0.32 26.59 -9.87
CA ASP A 327 0.40 25.32 -9.14
C ASP A 327 1.47 24.36 -9.68
N HIS A 328 2.17 24.71 -10.77
CA HIS A 328 3.29 23.94 -11.29
C HIS A 328 4.56 24.17 -10.45
N GLU A 329 5.40 23.14 -10.29
CA GLU A 329 6.55 23.16 -9.38
C GLU A 329 7.74 23.96 -9.93
N ILE A 330 8.02 23.79 -11.23
CA ILE A 330 9.12 24.47 -11.93
C ILE A 330 8.55 25.16 -13.17
N PHE A 331 9.03 26.36 -13.50
CA PHE A 331 8.75 27.01 -14.77
C PHE A 331 9.90 26.80 -15.73
N VAL A 332 9.60 26.49 -16.99
CA VAL A 332 10.59 26.30 -18.06
C VAL A 332 10.24 27.26 -19.19
N ALA A 333 11.18 28.08 -19.65
CA ALA A 333 10.95 29.03 -20.72
C ALA A 333 11.85 28.79 -21.93
N VAL A 334 11.31 29.04 -23.13
CA VAL A 334 12.06 29.13 -24.40
C VAL A 334 11.92 30.56 -24.91
N CYS A 335 13.04 31.28 -25.01
CA CYS A 335 13.05 32.70 -25.37
C CYS A 335 13.91 32.99 -26.61
N ARG A 336 13.46 33.92 -27.47
CA ARG A 336 14.16 34.37 -28.70
C ARG A 336 14.04 35.89 -28.89
N GLY A 337 14.94 36.44 -29.70
CA GLY A 337 14.90 37.85 -30.10
C GLY A 337 15.22 38.78 -28.92
N TYR A 338 16.48 38.82 -28.48
CA TYR A 338 16.89 39.68 -27.38
C TYR A 338 16.71 41.18 -27.73
N ARG A 339 16.00 41.91 -26.86
CA ARG A 339 15.62 43.33 -27.06
C ARG A 339 16.75 44.34 -26.87
N GLY A 340 17.92 43.91 -26.41
CA GLY A 340 19.13 44.73 -26.28
C GLY A 340 19.36 45.35 -24.90
N ARG A 341 20.61 45.76 -24.61
CA ARG A 341 21.06 46.31 -23.31
C ARG A 341 20.32 47.58 -22.84
N GLN A 342 19.59 48.27 -23.72
CA GLN A 342 18.84 49.49 -23.41
C GLN A 342 17.39 49.22 -22.96
N ALA A 343 16.90 47.98 -23.08
CA ALA A 343 15.57 47.60 -22.58
C ALA A 343 15.56 47.62 -21.05
N THR A 344 14.61 48.34 -20.44
CA THR A 344 14.43 48.35 -18.99
C THR A 344 14.04 46.96 -18.51
N ILE A 345 14.92 46.33 -17.71
CA ILE A 345 14.65 45.01 -17.14
C ILE A 345 13.62 45.12 -16.01
N SER A 346 12.60 44.26 -16.04
CA SER A 346 11.66 44.15 -14.94
C SER A 346 12.20 43.15 -13.93
N LEU A 347 12.84 43.64 -12.88
CA LEU A 347 13.45 42.79 -11.87
C LEU A 347 12.41 42.20 -10.91
N PRO A 348 12.54 40.93 -10.51
CA PRO A 348 11.81 40.40 -9.37
C PRO A 348 12.30 41.08 -8.07
N GLU A 349 11.48 41.08 -7.03
CA GLU A 349 11.98 41.46 -5.71
C GLU A 349 13.03 40.43 -5.24
N PRO A 350 14.14 40.88 -4.60
CA PRO A 350 15.10 39.96 -3.99
C PRO A 350 14.38 38.98 -3.07
N THR A 351 14.79 37.71 -3.11
CA THR A 351 14.28 36.73 -2.15
C THR A 351 14.89 37.03 -0.80
N VAL A 352 14.09 37.71 0.02
CA VAL A 352 14.35 37.82 1.44
C VAL A 352 13.83 36.52 2.04
N TRP A 353 14.73 35.57 2.21
CA TRP A 353 14.51 34.54 3.22
C TRP A 353 14.36 35.26 4.54
N GLU A 354 13.28 35.00 5.28
CA GLU A 354 13.29 35.36 6.69
C GLU A 354 14.57 34.70 7.25
N GLN A 355 15.56 35.52 7.62
CA GLN A 355 16.69 34.98 8.34
C GLN A 355 16.12 34.23 9.55
N PRO A 356 16.75 33.15 10.03
CA PRO A 356 16.49 32.75 11.41
C PRO A 356 16.69 34.04 12.22
N ARG A 357 15.59 34.56 12.79
CA ARG A 357 15.62 35.86 13.41
C ARG A 357 16.70 35.76 14.47
N GLU A 358 17.57 36.77 14.54
CA GLU A 358 18.53 36.88 15.65
C GLU A 358 17.81 36.47 16.94
N GLU A 359 18.34 35.43 17.60
CA GLU A 359 17.80 34.91 18.84
C GLU A 359 17.43 36.09 19.75
N GLY A 360 16.13 36.29 19.97
CA GLY A 360 15.64 37.26 20.93
C GLY A 360 14.83 38.46 20.42
N LYS A 361 14.41 38.53 19.15
CA LYS A 361 13.30 39.46 18.82
C LYS A 361 11.95 38.82 19.18
N ALA A 362 11.36 39.31 20.26
CA ALA A 362 10.00 38.97 20.68
C ALA A 362 9.03 39.09 19.50
N LEU A 363 8.15 38.09 19.33
CA LEU A 363 7.05 38.13 18.37
C LEU A 363 6.26 39.44 18.53
N GLU A 364 6.05 40.18 17.45
CA GLU A 364 5.28 41.45 17.48
C GLU A 364 3.84 41.25 18.00
N GLN A 365 3.31 40.02 17.90
CA GLN A 365 2.04 39.58 18.50
C GLN A 365 2.17 38.16 19.06
N ARG A 366 1.65 37.92 20.27
CA ARG A 366 1.60 36.58 20.87
C ARG A 366 0.71 35.65 20.05
N LEU A 367 1.09 34.38 19.94
CA LEU A 367 0.30 33.35 19.26
C LEU A 367 -0.99 33.07 20.04
N PRO A 368 -2.13 32.82 19.36
CA PRO A 368 -3.40 32.45 20.00
C PRO A 368 -3.38 31.00 20.48
N VAL A 369 -2.48 30.70 21.42
CA VAL A 369 -2.23 29.39 22.01
C VAL A 369 -2.28 29.51 23.53
N SER A 370 -3.09 28.66 24.17
CA SER A 370 -3.11 28.46 25.61
C SER A 370 -2.06 27.43 25.99
N VAL A 371 -0.95 27.86 26.59
CA VAL A 371 0.08 26.92 27.09
C VAL A 371 -0.27 26.52 28.52
N ILE A 372 -0.38 25.22 28.78
CA ILE A 372 -0.70 24.66 30.09
C ILE A 372 0.52 23.92 30.62
N VAL A 373 1.04 24.39 31.77
CA VAL A 373 2.15 23.77 32.49
C VAL A 373 1.63 23.02 33.71
N HIS A 374 1.82 21.72 33.74
CA HIS A 374 1.49 20.87 34.89
C HIS A 374 2.71 20.76 35.80
N THR A 375 2.51 20.93 37.11
CA THR A 375 3.65 20.99 38.03
C THR A 375 3.34 20.43 39.42
N ARG A 376 4.40 19.94 40.07
CA ARG A 376 4.42 19.61 41.49
C ARG A 376 5.87 19.55 41.99
N ASN A 377 6.24 20.43 42.92
CA ASN A 377 7.58 20.51 43.49
C ASN A 377 8.70 20.59 42.43
N GLU A 378 8.55 21.52 41.48
CA GLU A 378 9.48 21.75 40.36
C GLU A 378 10.15 23.13 40.47
N GLU A 379 10.46 23.63 41.68
CA GLU A 379 11.08 24.95 41.88
C GLU A 379 12.41 25.12 41.13
N HIS A 380 13.07 24.01 40.77
CA HIS A 380 14.32 23.98 40.02
C HIS A 380 14.13 24.14 38.51
N ASN A 381 12.96 23.80 37.96
CA ASN A 381 12.70 23.76 36.52
C ASN A 381 11.66 24.78 36.05
N ILE A 382 10.69 25.10 36.89
CA ILE A 382 9.50 25.87 36.52
C ILE A 382 9.81 27.29 36.03
N GLU A 383 10.83 27.94 36.60
CA GLU A 383 11.21 29.31 36.21
C GLU A 383 11.67 29.35 34.75
N GLN A 384 12.62 28.49 34.39
CA GLN A 384 13.16 28.42 33.02
C GLN A 384 12.13 27.90 32.01
N CYS A 385 11.24 26.99 32.42
CA CYS A 385 10.12 26.54 31.59
C CYS A 385 9.23 27.72 31.22
N ILE A 386 8.75 28.49 32.21
CA ILE A 386 7.84 29.61 31.94
C ILE A 386 8.56 30.77 31.24
N GLU A 387 9.83 30.99 31.55
CA GLU A 387 10.67 32.01 30.90
C GLU A 387 10.71 31.84 29.37
N CYS A 388 10.81 30.62 28.85
CA CYS A 388 10.81 30.38 27.40
C CYS A 388 9.42 30.46 26.74
N LEU A 389 8.35 30.61 27.52
CA LEU A 389 6.96 30.68 27.05
C LEU A 389 6.39 32.12 27.04
N LYS A 390 6.90 32.98 27.93
CA LYS A 390 6.27 34.28 28.27
C LYS A 390 6.15 35.29 27.13
N ASP A 391 7.03 35.19 26.14
CA ASP A 391 7.13 36.19 25.06
C ASP A 391 6.28 35.84 23.84
N TRP A 392 5.77 34.61 23.74
CA TRP A 392 5.01 34.16 22.57
C TRP A 392 3.65 33.53 22.89
N ALA A 393 3.48 32.90 24.07
CA ALA A 393 2.23 32.27 24.43
C ALA A 393 1.12 33.31 24.63
N GLY A 394 -0.05 33.10 24.03
CA GLY A 394 -1.22 33.97 24.20
C GLY A 394 -1.68 34.03 25.66
N GLU A 395 -1.54 32.90 26.37
CA GLU A 395 -1.64 32.81 27.82
C GLU A 395 -0.86 31.62 28.37
N ILE A 396 -0.46 31.71 29.64
CA ILE A 396 0.19 30.62 30.38
C ILE A 396 -0.69 30.26 31.56
N ILE A 397 -1.07 28.99 31.64
CA ILE A 397 -1.89 28.42 32.71
C ILE A 397 -1.01 27.43 33.46
N VAL A 398 -0.90 27.58 34.77
CA VAL A 398 -0.14 26.64 35.62
C VAL A 398 -1.13 25.83 36.45
N MET A 399 -1.09 24.51 36.29
CA MET A 399 -1.87 23.56 37.07
C MET A 399 -0.96 22.91 38.12
N ASP A 400 -1.05 23.41 39.36
CA ASP A 400 -0.29 22.93 40.52
C ASP A 400 -1.01 21.76 41.21
N MET A 401 -0.28 20.67 41.44
CA MET A 401 -0.77 19.50 42.19
C MET A 401 -0.25 19.50 43.63
N GLU A 402 -0.57 20.57 44.37
CA GLU A 402 -0.23 20.75 45.78
C GLU A 402 1.29 20.77 46.04
N SER A 403 2.00 21.69 45.38
CA SER A 403 3.42 21.92 45.67
C SER A 403 3.63 22.44 47.10
N THR A 404 4.69 21.95 47.73
CA THR A 404 5.12 22.31 49.10
C THR A 404 6.39 23.16 49.11
N ASP A 405 7.04 23.31 47.95
CA ASP A 405 8.24 24.13 47.75
C ASP A 405 7.87 25.49 47.13
N ARG A 406 8.86 26.21 46.56
CA ARG A 406 8.64 27.55 46.00
C ARG A 406 8.02 27.54 44.59
N THR A 407 7.60 26.40 44.05
CA THR A 407 7.05 26.28 42.69
C THR A 407 5.94 27.28 42.39
N VAL A 408 4.93 27.36 43.26
CA VAL A 408 3.78 28.28 43.09
C VAL A 408 4.19 29.74 43.24
N GLU A 409 5.11 30.04 44.16
CA GLU A 409 5.67 31.39 44.35
C GLU A 409 6.35 31.88 43.07
N ILE A 410 7.14 31.01 42.43
CA ILE A 410 7.86 31.30 41.19
C ILE A 410 6.89 31.47 40.03
N ALA A 411 5.96 30.53 39.83
CA ALA A 411 4.97 30.58 38.75
C ALA A 411 4.13 31.87 38.76
N ARG A 412 3.74 32.35 39.95
CA ARG A 412 2.97 33.59 40.12
C ARG A 412 3.70 34.87 39.71
N ARG A 413 5.02 34.84 39.52
CA ARG A 413 5.77 35.99 38.99
C ARG A 413 5.51 36.19 37.49
N TYR A 414 5.02 35.16 36.80
CA TYR A 414 4.88 35.13 35.35
C TYR A 414 3.41 35.10 34.89
N THR A 415 2.51 34.52 35.66
CA THR A 415 1.08 34.45 35.34
C THR A 415 0.22 34.47 36.58
N ASP A 416 -0.93 35.16 36.50
CA ASP A 416 -1.97 35.13 37.53
C ASP A 416 -2.85 33.86 37.45
N LYS A 417 -2.75 33.09 36.34
CA LYS A 417 -3.55 31.88 36.08
C LYS A 417 -2.90 30.62 36.67
N VAL A 418 -2.69 30.64 37.98
CA VAL A 418 -2.19 29.48 38.74
C VAL A 418 -3.36 28.83 39.48
N TYR A 419 -3.72 27.62 39.06
CA TYR A 419 -4.80 26.82 39.63
C TYR A 419 -4.25 25.63 40.39
N THR A 420 -4.95 25.21 41.44
CA THR A 420 -4.58 24.04 42.24
C THR A 420 -5.55 22.90 41.96
N HIS A 421 -5.03 21.71 41.73
CA HIS A 421 -5.79 20.46 41.65
C HIS A 421 -5.29 19.50 42.74
N PRO A 422 -6.17 18.72 43.40
CA PRO A 422 -5.73 17.69 44.33
C PRO A 422 -4.73 16.74 43.68
N LEU A 423 -3.75 16.25 44.43
CA LEU A 423 -2.83 15.24 43.92
C LEU A 423 -3.60 13.99 43.48
N ILE A 424 -3.60 13.72 42.17
CA ILE A 424 -4.13 12.50 41.59
C ILE A 424 -2.99 11.68 40.96
N ARG A 425 -3.11 10.35 41.00
CA ARG A 425 -2.11 9.45 40.40
C ARG A 425 -2.19 9.39 38.87
N ASP A 426 -3.30 9.85 38.31
CA ASP A 426 -3.60 9.84 36.89
C ASP A 426 -3.45 11.25 36.30
N PHE A 427 -2.25 11.54 35.79
CA PHE A 427 -1.89 12.84 35.22
C PHE A 427 -2.74 13.22 34.00
N ASP A 428 -3.20 12.23 33.23
CA ASP A 428 -4.02 12.44 32.04
C ASP A 428 -5.42 12.95 32.40
N ALA A 429 -5.98 12.52 33.53
CA ALA A 429 -7.23 13.07 34.05
C ALA A 429 -7.10 14.55 34.45
N ALA A 430 -5.95 14.97 35.00
CA ALA A 430 -5.69 16.37 35.33
C ALA A 430 -5.63 17.25 34.07
N ARG A 431 -5.12 16.72 32.95
CA ARG A 431 -5.02 17.44 31.67
C ARG A 431 -6.40 17.84 31.15
N ASN A 432 -7.39 16.94 31.19
CA ASN A 432 -8.79 17.27 30.87
C ASN A 432 -9.34 18.43 31.72
N VAL A 433 -9.05 18.43 33.03
CA VAL A 433 -9.49 19.47 33.97
C VAL A 433 -8.76 20.80 33.75
N SER A 434 -7.52 20.77 33.28
CA SER A 434 -6.79 22.01 32.98
C SER A 434 -7.23 22.67 31.67
N ALA A 435 -7.67 21.89 30.68
CA ALA A 435 -8.10 22.37 29.37
C ALA A 435 -9.28 23.36 29.40
N GLN A 436 -10.15 23.25 30.41
CA GLN A 436 -11.29 24.17 30.58
C GLN A 436 -10.87 25.60 30.95
N TYR A 437 -9.66 25.81 31.49
CA TYR A 437 -9.14 27.15 31.79
C TYR A 437 -8.51 27.83 30.57
N ALA A 438 -8.28 27.10 29.47
CA ALA A 438 -7.78 27.64 28.22
C ALA A 438 -8.81 28.56 27.55
N SER A 439 -8.37 29.71 27.07
CA SER A 439 -9.16 30.75 26.40
C SER A 439 -9.04 30.67 24.88
N TYR A 440 -7.96 30.07 24.35
CA TYR A 440 -7.71 29.93 22.91
C TYR A 440 -8.09 28.54 22.39
N ASP A 441 -8.19 28.45 21.06
CA ASP A 441 -8.52 27.21 20.36
C ASP A 441 -7.38 26.20 20.38
N TRP A 442 -6.13 26.65 20.30
CA TRP A 442 -4.97 25.78 20.45
C TRP A 442 -4.56 25.68 21.92
N VAL A 443 -4.44 24.45 22.42
CA VAL A 443 -3.98 24.12 23.76
C VAL A 443 -2.67 23.34 23.64
N PHE A 444 -1.60 23.85 24.25
CA PHE A 444 -0.29 23.21 24.25
C PHE A 444 0.09 22.79 25.66
N TYR A 445 0.22 21.49 25.91
CA TYR A 445 0.77 20.96 27.15
C TYR A 445 2.29 20.96 27.11
N VAL A 446 2.91 21.60 28.10
CA VAL A 446 4.37 21.63 28.29
C VAL A 446 4.65 21.18 29.72
N ASP A 447 5.50 20.18 29.89
CA ASP A 447 5.88 19.72 31.23
C ASP A 447 6.92 20.68 31.85
N ALA A 448 6.96 20.81 33.18
CA ALA A 448 7.83 21.79 33.84
C ALA A 448 9.34 21.57 33.59
N ASP A 449 9.74 20.35 33.22
CA ASP A 449 11.11 19.98 32.84
C ASP A 449 11.39 20.11 31.33
N GLU A 450 10.50 20.77 30.57
CA GLU A 450 10.63 21.02 29.14
C GLU A 450 10.95 22.49 28.82
N ARG A 451 11.66 22.73 27.71
CA ARG A 451 11.92 24.07 27.13
C ARG A 451 11.51 24.07 25.66
N VAL A 452 10.69 25.04 25.27
CA VAL A 452 10.27 25.24 23.88
C VAL A 452 11.27 26.17 23.21
N PRO A 453 12.03 25.70 22.18
CA PRO A 453 13.03 26.54 21.54
C PRO A 453 12.38 27.61 20.64
N PRO A 454 13.00 28.79 20.47
CA PRO A 454 12.47 29.86 19.62
C PRO A 454 12.18 29.42 18.18
N ALA A 455 13.03 28.58 17.59
CA ALA A 455 12.84 28.08 16.23
C ALA A 455 11.57 27.23 16.08
N LEU A 456 11.17 26.47 17.12
CA LEU A 456 9.88 25.77 17.12
C LEU A 456 8.73 26.77 17.17
N VAL A 457 8.84 27.85 17.95
CA VAL A 457 7.80 28.88 18.04
C VAL A 457 7.57 29.55 16.69
N GLU A 458 8.64 29.88 15.97
CA GLU A 458 8.57 30.46 14.61
C GLU A 458 7.86 29.50 13.65
N ALA A 459 8.27 28.22 13.65
CA ALA A 459 7.62 27.21 12.81
C ALA A 459 6.14 27.01 13.17
N LEU A 460 5.77 27.05 14.45
CA LEU A 460 4.38 26.98 14.89
C LEU A 460 3.58 28.23 14.48
N ALA A 461 4.20 29.42 14.49
CA ALA A 461 3.56 30.66 14.08
C ALA A 461 3.13 30.64 12.61
N GLU A 462 3.93 30.04 11.74
CA GLU A 462 3.63 29.86 10.31
C GLU A 462 2.67 28.69 10.07
N MET A 463 2.90 27.57 10.75
CA MET A 463 2.16 26.35 10.50
C MET A 463 0.71 26.44 10.99
N LEU A 464 0.48 26.90 12.23
CA LEU A 464 -0.84 26.83 12.85
C LEU A 464 -1.97 27.54 12.06
N PRO A 465 -1.75 28.74 11.47
CA PRO A 465 -2.75 29.39 10.62
C PRO A 465 -2.98 28.69 9.27
N ALA A 466 -1.99 27.96 8.76
CA ALA A 466 -2.06 27.24 7.48
C ALA A 466 -2.70 25.85 7.61
N LEU A 467 -2.87 25.34 8.83
CA LEU A 467 -3.49 24.04 9.07
C LEU A 467 -5.00 24.09 8.80
N ASP A 468 -5.46 23.15 7.96
CA ASP A 468 -6.87 22.89 7.69
C ASP A 468 -7.67 22.73 9.00
N ASP A 469 -8.94 23.13 8.96
CA ASP A 469 -9.85 22.99 10.08
C ASP A 469 -10.08 21.55 10.54
N GLU A 470 -9.78 20.53 9.74
CA GLU A 470 -9.83 19.13 10.13
C GLU A 470 -8.66 18.70 11.02
N VAL A 471 -7.56 19.46 11.08
CA VAL A 471 -6.39 19.14 11.91
C VAL A 471 -6.67 19.46 13.37
N ALA A 472 -6.85 18.41 14.18
CA ALA A 472 -7.20 18.49 15.59
C ALA A 472 -6.00 18.41 16.53
N ALA A 473 -4.84 17.96 16.06
CA ALA A 473 -3.64 17.86 16.87
C ALA A 473 -2.35 17.91 16.04
N VAL A 474 -1.24 18.26 16.70
CA VAL A 474 0.11 18.21 16.13
C VAL A 474 1.03 17.40 17.07
N LYS A 475 1.76 16.45 16.50
CA LYS A 475 2.86 15.75 17.19
C LYS A 475 4.16 16.50 16.99
N LEU A 476 4.82 16.84 18.10
CA LEU A 476 6.07 17.59 18.13
C LEU A 476 7.25 16.67 18.47
N THR A 477 8.45 17.10 18.08
CA THR A 477 9.71 16.40 18.33
C THR A 477 10.36 16.84 19.64
N TYR A 478 11.18 15.98 20.22
CA TYR A 478 11.82 16.17 21.52
C TYR A 478 13.32 15.85 21.49
N LYS A 479 14.13 16.77 22.01
CA LYS A 479 15.53 16.57 22.41
C LYS A 479 15.56 16.08 23.85
N ASN A 480 15.62 14.76 24.06
CA ASN A 480 15.67 14.19 25.40
C ASN A 480 17.11 14.22 25.96
N TYR A 481 17.28 14.80 27.15
CA TYR A 481 18.56 14.85 27.86
C TYR A 481 18.64 13.80 28.97
N PHE A 482 19.72 13.00 28.95
CA PHE A 482 20.06 12.03 29.98
C PHE A 482 21.40 12.40 30.60
N LEU A 483 21.45 12.56 31.93
CA LEU A 483 22.65 12.99 32.68
C LEU A 483 23.35 14.21 32.04
N GLY A 484 22.54 15.19 31.60
CA GLY A 484 23.01 16.44 31.02
C GLY A 484 23.48 16.37 29.56
N LYS A 485 23.39 15.20 28.91
CA LYS A 485 23.72 15.06 27.48
C LYS A 485 22.45 14.79 26.67
N TRP A 486 22.29 15.50 25.55
CA TRP A 486 21.26 15.19 24.57
C TRP A 486 21.55 13.82 23.94
N ILE A 487 20.58 12.92 24.01
CA ILE A 487 20.64 11.57 23.45
C ILE A 487 20.07 11.59 22.04
N GLN A 488 20.90 11.23 21.07
CA GLN A 488 20.54 11.26 19.65
C GLN A 488 20.14 9.87 19.15
N TYR A 489 20.76 8.82 19.68
CA TYR A 489 20.67 7.47 19.12
C TYR A 489 19.98 6.51 20.08
N ALA A 490 20.47 6.42 21.33
CA ALA A 490 20.04 5.40 22.28
C ALA A 490 18.51 5.42 22.52
N GLY A 491 17.83 4.32 22.17
CA GLY A 491 16.40 4.12 22.38
C GLY A 491 15.47 4.95 21.49
N GLN A 492 15.97 5.54 20.39
CA GLN A 492 15.20 6.49 19.54
C GLN A 492 14.68 7.71 20.31
N TRP A 493 15.45 8.18 21.29
CA TRP A 493 15.11 9.34 22.10
C TRP A 493 15.06 10.66 21.30
N TYR A 494 15.58 10.69 20.08
CA TYR A 494 15.31 11.70 19.05
C TYR A 494 14.81 10.99 17.78
N PRO A 495 13.78 11.50 17.06
CA PRO A 495 13.03 12.73 17.32
C PRO A 495 12.03 12.64 18.48
N GLY A 496 11.91 11.48 19.15
CA GLY A 496 11.26 11.40 20.46
C GLY A 496 9.77 11.76 20.50
N TYR A 497 9.01 11.48 19.43
CA TYR A 497 7.58 11.81 19.36
C TYR A 497 6.79 11.24 20.55
N LYS A 498 6.22 12.12 21.37
CA LYS A 498 5.27 11.75 22.43
C LYS A 498 3.84 11.62 21.87
N ALA A 499 2.87 11.41 22.75
CA ALA A 499 1.46 11.69 22.44
C ALA A 499 1.33 13.14 21.91
N PRO A 500 0.38 13.46 21.03
CA PRO A 500 0.19 14.84 20.57
C PRO A 500 -0.04 15.79 21.76
N MET A 501 0.83 16.80 21.91
CA MET A 501 0.78 17.75 23.04
C MET A 501 0.21 19.12 22.64
N LEU A 502 0.14 19.43 21.35
CA LEU A 502 -0.49 20.62 20.79
C LEU A 502 -1.83 20.22 20.15
N LEU A 503 -2.93 20.66 20.74
CA LEU A 503 -4.26 20.09 20.54
C LEU A 503 -5.30 21.20 20.33
N ARG A 504 -6.26 21.01 19.42
CA ARG A 504 -7.42 21.93 19.30
C ARG A 504 -8.45 21.63 20.39
N LYS A 505 -8.83 22.66 21.15
CA LYS A 505 -9.83 22.62 22.22
C LYS A 505 -11.14 22.00 21.71
N GLY A 506 -11.73 21.13 22.53
CA GLY A 506 -12.96 20.41 22.18
C GLY A 506 -12.77 19.23 21.22
N ARG A 507 -11.56 19.00 20.69
CA ARG A 507 -11.24 17.90 19.77
C ARG A 507 -10.25 16.88 20.33
N PHE A 508 -10.15 16.80 21.65
CA PHE A 508 -9.37 15.75 22.30
C PHE A 508 -10.00 15.32 23.63
N GLN A 509 -9.68 14.10 24.06
CA GLN A 509 -10.00 13.57 25.38
C GLN A 509 -8.83 12.71 25.87
N TRP A 510 -8.27 13.04 27.03
CA TRP A 510 -7.31 12.18 27.70
C TRP A 510 -8.04 11.01 28.39
N LEU A 511 -7.61 9.77 28.11
CA LEU A 511 -8.37 8.56 28.48
C LEU A 511 -8.10 8.06 29.91
N GLY A 512 -6.99 8.50 30.53
CA GLY A 512 -6.62 8.17 31.91
C GLY A 512 -5.75 6.90 32.01
N GLY A 513 -4.85 6.82 32.99
CA GLY A 513 -3.89 5.72 33.14
C GLY A 513 -2.55 6.00 32.46
N ALA A 514 -1.43 5.62 33.08
CA ALA A 514 -0.07 6.09 32.77
C ALA A 514 0.44 5.88 31.32
N HIS A 515 -0.34 5.23 30.44
CA HIS A 515 -0.01 4.95 29.05
C HIS A 515 -1.22 4.92 28.09
N GLU A 516 -2.43 5.36 28.48
CA GLU A 516 -3.61 5.29 27.58
C GLU A 516 -3.67 6.44 26.57
N GLY A 517 -2.89 7.51 26.78
CA GLY A 517 -2.68 8.58 25.81
C GLY A 517 -3.91 9.47 25.56
N VAL A 518 -3.81 10.31 24.53
CA VAL A 518 -4.87 11.23 24.12
C VAL A 518 -5.65 10.66 22.94
N LYS A 519 -6.97 10.60 23.06
CA LYS A 519 -7.88 10.38 21.94
C LYS A 519 -8.11 11.71 21.24
N VAL A 520 -7.76 11.79 19.95
CA VAL A 520 -7.94 13.00 19.12
C VAL A 520 -9.13 12.78 18.18
N PHE A 521 -9.99 13.79 18.05
CA PHE A 521 -11.17 13.79 17.19
C PHE A 521 -10.92 14.68 15.95
N GLY A 522 -10.13 14.16 15.01
CA GLY A 522 -9.74 14.83 13.76
C GLY A 522 -8.37 14.37 13.28
N LYS A 523 -7.83 15.02 12.24
CA LYS A 523 -6.51 14.70 11.69
C LYS A 523 -5.40 15.08 12.67
N ILE A 524 -4.34 14.27 12.72
CA ILE A 524 -3.12 14.56 13.48
C ILE A 524 -2.03 14.91 12.48
N ALA A 525 -1.50 16.12 12.54
CA ALA A 525 -0.32 16.51 11.79
C ALA A 525 0.96 16.06 12.52
N LEU A 526 1.98 15.66 11.76
CA LEU A 526 3.30 15.35 12.29
C LEU A 526 4.23 16.53 11.98
N PHE A 527 4.85 17.10 13.02
CA PHE A 527 5.91 18.08 12.80
C PHE A 527 7.18 17.34 12.34
N PRO A 528 7.80 17.72 11.21
CA PRO A 528 8.90 16.97 10.64
C PRO A 528 10.14 16.94 11.55
N PRO A 529 10.92 15.84 11.59
CA PRO A 529 12.11 15.69 12.44
C PRO A 529 13.38 16.29 11.85
N ASP A 530 13.27 16.98 10.71
CA ASP A 530 14.38 17.37 9.84
C ASP A 530 15.26 18.46 10.46
N ASN A 531 14.70 19.24 11.39
CA ASN A 531 15.40 20.31 12.10
C ASN A 531 15.35 20.09 13.62
N PRO A 532 16.46 19.61 14.25
CA PRO A 532 16.55 19.46 15.69
C PRO A 532 16.37 20.77 16.48
N GLU A 533 16.64 21.94 15.88
CA GLU A 533 16.44 23.23 16.54
C GLU A 533 14.95 23.53 16.79
N CYS A 534 14.05 22.85 16.08
CA CYS A 534 12.61 22.91 16.32
C CYS A 534 12.11 21.83 17.30
N ALA A 535 12.98 21.12 18.02
CA ALA A 535 12.59 20.07 18.95
C ALA A 535 12.60 20.54 20.41
N ILE A 536 11.57 20.17 21.16
CA ILE A 536 11.41 20.55 22.58
C ILE A 536 12.53 19.91 23.42
N GLU A 537 13.26 20.70 24.18
CA GLU A 537 14.29 20.17 25.08
C GLU A 537 13.63 19.59 26.33
N HIS A 538 13.91 18.33 26.66
CA HIS A 538 13.28 17.63 27.78
C HIS A 538 14.34 17.11 28.76
N HIS A 539 14.44 17.75 29.93
CA HIS A 539 15.48 17.54 30.94
C HIS A 539 15.02 16.61 32.07
N SER A 540 14.43 15.49 31.69
CA SER A 540 13.63 14.69 32.63
C SER A 540 14.45 13.79 33.57
N MET A 541 15.75 13.59 33.29
CA MET A 541 16.64 12.65 33.99
C MET A 541 18.05 13.22 34.19
N PRO A 542 18.22 14.26 35.02
CA PRO A 542 19.51 14.89 35.28
C PRO A 542 20.45 14.03 36.14
N THR A 543 19.91 13.10 36.94
CA THR A 543 20.67 12.21 37.82
C THR A 543 20.13 10.77 37.77
N LEU A 544 20.99 9.79 38.08
CA LEU A 544 20.58 8.39 38.21
C LEU A 544 19.59 8.17 39.36
N GLU A 545 19.67 8.96 40.43
CA GLU A 545 18.71 8.92 41.52
C GLU A 545 17.28 9.24 41.03
N ARG A 546 17.12 10.32 40.24
CA ARG A 546 15.84 10.67 39.62
C ARG A 546 15.34 9.58 38.67
N TYR A 547 16.24 8.94 37.92
CA TYR A 547 15.91 7.79 37.08
C TYR A 547 15.33 6.63 37.91
N MET A 548 16.00 6.24 39.00
CA MET A 548 15.56 5.14 39.86
C MET A 548 14.19 5.40 40.51
N HIS A 549 13.90 6.66 40.88
CA HIS A 549 12.58 7.05 41.36
C HIS A 549 11.49 6.86 40.28
N LYS A 550 11.75 7.28 39.04
CA LYS A 550 10.83 7.05 37.91
C LYS A 550 10.63 5.57 37.62
N LEU A 551 11.71 4.78 37.56
CA LEU A 551 11.66 3.33 37.35
C LEU A 551 10.75 2.63 38.37
N ASN A 552 10.87 2.99 39.65
CA ASN A 552 10.02 2.42 40.70
C ASN A 552 8.53 2.74 40.51
N TYR A 553 8.20 3.92 39.99
CA TYR A 553 6.83 4.33 39.73
C TYR A 553 6.22 3.61 38.52
N TYR A 554 6.93 3.63 37.38
CA TYR A 554 6.40 3.10 36.12
C TYR A 554 6.32 1.58 36.09
N SER A 555 7.27 0.88 36.71
CA SER A 555 7.31 -0.59 36.70
C SER A 555 6.09 -1.23 37.37
N GLN A 556 5.46 -0.54 38.32
CA GLN A 556 4.22 -1.01 38.93
C GLN A 556 3.02 -0.93 37.96
N SER A 557 2.96 0.09 37.11
CA SER A 557 1.92 0.20 36.07
C SER A 557 2.13 -0.85 34.97
N ALA A 558 3.39 -1.05 34.54
CA ALA A 558 3.73 -2.05 33.54
C ALA A 558 3.33 -3.47 33.97
N ALA A 559 3.62 -3.84 35.22
CA ALA A 559 3.24 -5.13 35.79
C ALA A 559 1.71 -5.36 35.81
N GLN A 560 0.92 -4.33 36.11
CA GLN A 560 -0.54 -4.43 36.09
C GLN A 560 -1.07 -4.68 34.67
N GLN A 561 -0.55 -3.96 33.66
CA GLN A 561 -0.92 -4.19 32.26
C GLN A 561 -0.58 -5.60 31.78
N MET A 562 0.57 -6.13 32.20
CA MET A 562 0.98 -7.50 31.86
C MET A 562 0.03 -8.54 32.46
N LEU A 563 -0.46 -8.30 33.68
CA LEU A 563 -1.47 -9.13 34.31
C LEU A 563 -2.80 -9.08 33.55
N ASP A 564 -3.26 -7.90 33.18
CA ASP A 564 -4.53 -7.72 32.45
C ASP A 564 -4.49 -8.42 31.08
N LYS A 565 -3.31 -8.42 30.43
CA LYS A 565 -3.05 -9.10 29.14
C LYS A 565 -2.69 -10.59 29.28
N ARG A 566 -2.56 -11.12 30.50
CA ARG A 566 -2.10 -12.50 30.77
C ARG A 566 -0.77 -12.84 30.08
N ALA A 567 0.21 -11.94 30.16
CA ALA A 567 1.53 -12.14 29.57
C ALA A 567 2.25 -13.38 30.17
N PRO A 568 3.10 -14.09 29.40
CA PRO A 568 3.90 -15.18 29.96
C PRO A 568 4.91 -14.67 30.99
N CYS A 569 5.21 -15.47 32.01
CA CYS A 569 6.18 -15.15 33.05
C CYS A 569 7.04 -16.39 33.38
N SER A 570 8.34 -16.31 33.11
CA SER A 570 9.34 -17.37 33.36
C SER A 570 10.75 -16.77 33.47
N TRP A 571 11.73 -17.54 33.93
CA TRP A 571 13.12 -17.08 33.98
C TRP A 571 13.67 -16.69 32.59
N GLN A 572 13.22 -17.36 31.52
CA GLN A 572 13.58 -17.01 30.14
C GLN A 572 13.02 -15.64 29.75
N THR A 573 11.78 -15.32 30.14
CA THR A 573 11.20 -13.99 29.88
C THR A 573 11.92 -12.88 30.65
N LEU A 574 12.40 -13.14 31.87
CA LEU A 574 13.21 -12.18 32.64
C LEU A 574 14.58 -11.95 31.97
N ALA A 575 15.28 -13.03 31.64
CA ALA A 575 16.58 -12.99 30.96
C ALA A 575 16.49 -12.27 29.60
N ALA A 576 15.46 -12.60 28.82
CA ALA A 576 15.25 -12.00 27.52
C ALA A 576 14.85 -10.53 27.61
N ALA A 577 14.03 -10.12 28.58
CA ALA A 577 13.59 -8.72 28.71
C ALA A 577 14.78 -7.81 29.01
N MET A 578 15.64 -8.24 29.95
CA MET A 578 16.88 -7.55 30.28
C MET A 578 17.83 -7.46 29.08
N ALA A 579 18.13 -8.61 28.45
CA ALA A 579 19.11 -8.69 27.38
C ALA A 579 18.65 -7.98 26.11
N TYR A 580 17.37 -8.12 25.74
CA TYR A 580 16.80 -7.49 24.57
C TYR A 580 16.70 -5.97 24.74
N ALA A 581 16.25 -5.46 25.90
CA ALA A 581 16.20 -4.03 26.13
C ALA A 581 17.59 -3.38 26.07
N PHE A 582 18.62 -4.05 26.60
CA PHE A 582 20.01 -3.59 26.45
C PHE A 582 20.43 -3.54 24.98
N ARG A 583 20.24 -4.66 24.24
CA ARG A 583 20.59 -4.80 22.82
C ARG A 583 19.85 -3.77 21.96
N PHE A 584 18.57 -3.54 22.23
CA PHE A 584 17.76 -2.56 21.50
C PHE A 584 18.32 -1.13 21.70
N TYR A 585 18.51 -0.71 22.96
CA TYR A 585 19.01 0.63 23.26
C TYR A 585 20.46 0.86 22.84
N TYR A 586 21.31 -0.17 22.95
CA TYR A 586 22.75 -0.03 22.70
C TYR A 586 23.12 -0.33 21.24
N ASP A 587 22.68 -1.47 20.71
CA ASP A 587 23.07 -1.97 19.39
C ASP A 587 22.07 -1.56 18.30
N GLU A 588 20.78 -1.89 18.45
CA GLU A 588 19.77 -1.71 17.39
C GLU A 588 19.41 -0.23 17.14
N THR A 589 19.51 0.61 18.16
CA THR A 589 19.30 2.06 18.03
C THR A 589 20.62 2.82 17.99
N GLN A 590 21.75 2.12 17.87
CA GLN A 590 23.10 2.70 17.81
C GLN A 590 23.47 3.56 19.02
N GLY A 591 22.93 3.28 20.21
CA GLY A 591 23.21 4.03 21.44
C GLY A 591 24.70 4.12 21.80
N TYR A 592 25.56 3.22 21.33
CA TYR A 592 27.00 3.36 21.49
C TYR A 592 27.58 4.66 20.89
N GLN A 593 26.92 5.29 19.90
CA GLN A 593 27.32 6.57 19.33
C GLN A 593 27.12 7.74 20.32
N ASP A 594 26.22 7.59 21.29
CA ASP A 594 26.09 8.52 22.43
C ASP A 594 27.19 8.32 23.49
N GLY A 595 28.18 7.46 23.25
CA GLY A 595 29.33 7.23 24.14
C GLY A 595 28.92 6.67 25.50
N ALA A 596 29.56 7.15 26.57
CA ALA A 596 29.29 6.66 27.94
C ALA A 596 27.83 6.85 28.37
N HIS A 597 27.19 7.94 27.95
CA HIS A 597 25.78 8.21 28.25
C HIS A 597 24.84 7.22 27.59
N GLY A 598 25.12 6.85 26.34
CA GLY A 598 24.36 5.81 25.62
C GLY A 598 24.48 4.45 26.30
N PHE A 599 25.70 4.04 26.66
CA PHE A 599 25.91 2.80 27.44
C PHE A 599 25.13 2.79 28.77
N LEU A 600 25.25 3.87 29.55
CA LEU A 600 24.55 4.00 30.84
C LEU A 600 23.04 3.98 30.66
N LEU A 601 22.51 4.62 29.61
CA LEU A 601 21.08 4.61 29.32
C LEU A 601 20.60 3.22 28.90
N SER A 602 21.35 2.49 28.08
CA SER A 602 21.02 1.10 27.72
C SER A 602 21.02 0.17 28.93
N ALA A 603 21.97 0.34 29.85
CA ALA A 603 21.99 -0.38 31.12
C ALA A 603 20.76 -0.05 31.97
N CYS A 604 20.38 1.24 32.02
CA CYS A 604 19.19 1.69 32.71
C CYS A 604 17.89 1.11 32.10
N ALA A 605 17.81 1.01 30.77
CA ALA A 605 16.69 0.40 30.07
C ALA A 605 16.57 -1.10 30.35
N ALA A 606 17.70 -1.83 30.34
CA ALA A 606 17.78 -3.23 30.72
C ALA A 606 17.30 -3.48 32.15
N MET A 607 17.73 -2.61 33.08
CA MET A 607 17.26 -2.62 34.46
C MET A 607 15.75 -2.37 34.56
N SER A 608 15.21 -1.43 33.78
CA SER A 608 13.77 -1.14 33.76
C SER A 608 12.95 -2.34 33.28
N ALA A 609 13.35 -2.95 32.16
CA ALA A 609 12.66 -4.12 31.61
C ALA A 609 12.69 -5.33 32.57
N LEU A 610 13.82 -5.53 33.26
CA LEU A 610 13.92 -6.55 34.29
C LEU A 610 13.03 -6.25 35.49
N ALA A 611 13.00 -5.00 35.96
CA ALA A 611 12.17 -4.57 37.08
C ALA A 611 10.67 -4.75 36.79
N ASP A 612 10.23 -4.47 35.55
CA ASP A 612 8.84 -4.70 35.11
C ASP A 612 8.46 -6.18 35.24
N GLN A 613 9.32 -7.09 34.76
CA GLN A 613 9.11 -8.55 34.84
C GLN A 613 9.14 -9.07 36.28
N ILE A 614 10.06 -8.56 37.12
CA ILE A 614 10.14 -8.93 38.54
C ILE A 614 8.87 -8.51 39.28
N ARG A 615 8.36 -7.30 39.04
CA ARG A 615 7.10 -6.84 39.65
C ARG A 615 5.89 -7.61 39.14
N TYR A 616 5.89 -8.02 37.88
CA TYR A 616 4.84 -8.89 37.36
C TYR A 616 4.86 -10.26 38.04
N ALA A 617 6.03 -10.86 38.21
CA ALA A 617 6.21 -12.10 38.96
C ALA A 617 5.76 -11.95 40.43
N GLU A 618 6.12 -10.85 41.10
CA GLU A 618 5.65 -10.52 42.46
C GLU A 618 4.12 -10.51 42.53
N LEU A 619 3.46 -9.87 41.56
CA LEU A 619 2.01 -9.79 41.49
C LEU A 619 1.36 -11.16 41.26
N LEU A 620 1.94 -12.03 40.43
CA LEU A 620 1.47 -13.40 40.21
C LEU A 620 1.63 -14.27 41.45
N LEU A 621 2.79 -14.19 42.13
CA LEU A 621 3.04 -14.90 43.39
C LEU A 621 2.02 -14.48 44.46
N SER A 622 1.70 -13.18 44.56
CA SER A 622 0.67 -12.68 45.48
C SER A 622 -0.74 -13.23 45.19
N LYS A 623 -0.97 -13.75 43.98
CA LYS A 623 -2.23 -14.34 43.49
C LYS A 623 -2.24 -15.87 43.51
N GLY A 624 -1.24 -16.51 44.10
CA GLY A 624 -1.18 -17.95 44.30
C GLY A 624 -0.53 -18.74 43.16
N TRP A 625 0.21 -18.08 42.25
CA TRP A 625 1.09 -18.79 41.32
C TRP A 625 2.29 -19.38 42.07
N GLU A 626 2.67 -20.63 41.78
CA GLU A 626 3.75 -21.34 42.50
C GLU A 626 5.16 -20.86 42.09
N GLY A 627 5.30 -20.26 40.90
CA GLY A 627 6.57 -19.67 40.46
C GLY A 627 7.66 -20.65 40.02
N ASN A 628 7.35 -21.94 39.82
CA ASN A 628 8.33 -22.96 39.41
C ASN A 628 9.06 -22.58 38.10
N ASP A 629 8.38 -21.88 37.18
CA ASP A 629 8.95 -21.44 35.89
C ASP A 629 9.96 -20.27 36.04
N LEU A 630 10.14 -19.70 37.23
CA LEU A 630 11.18 -18.68 37.52
C LEU A 630 12.54 -19.30 37.86
N LEU A 631 12.66 -20.62 37.90
CA LEU A 631 13.88 -21.30 38.31
C LEU A 631 14.66 -21.82 37.08
N PRO A 632 15.78 -21.19 36.68
CA PRO A 632 16.71 -21.82 35.75
C PRO A 632 17.41 -23.00 36.41
N ALA A 633 17.90 -23.97 35.63
CA ALA A 633 18.65 -25.12 36.15
C ALA A 633 20.00 -24.70 36.74
N SER A 634 20.58 -23.58 36.28
CA SER A 634 21.77 -22.97 36.88
C SER A 634 21.90 -21.48 36.53
N ALA A 635 22.75 -20.75 37.27
CA ALA A 635 23.09 -19.36 36.92
C ALA A 635 23.76 -19.27 35.53
N GLU A 636 24.55 -20.28 35.16
CA GLU A 636 25.18 -20.35 33.85
C GLU A 636 24.14 -20.43 32.72
N GLU A 637 23.08 -21.22 32.90
CA GLU A 637 22.00 -21.33 31.93
C GLU A 637 21.29 -19.99 31.72
N PHE A 638 20.98 -19.27 32.81
CA PHE A 638 20.34 -17.96 32.75
C PHE A 638 21.19 -16.95 31.97
N PHE A 639 22.47 -16.81 32.30
CA PHE A 639 23.35 -15.85 31.64
C PHE A 639 23.70 -16.25 30.21
N ARG A 640 23.81 -17.56 29.91
CA ARG A 640 24.00 -18.04 28.54
C ARG A 640 22.79 -17.70 27.67
N PHE A 641 21.57 -17.95 28.16
CA PHE A 641 20.34 -17.59 27.45
C PHE A 641 20.22 -16.07 27.25
N ALA A 642 20.53 -15.26 28.27
CA ALA A 642 20.59 -13.81 28.13
C ALA A 642 21.62 -13.36 27.08
N ALA A 643 22.80 -13.99 27.05
CA ALA A 643 23.83 -13.72 26.05
C ALA A 643 23.39 -14.13 24.63
N ASP A 644 22.61 -15.21 24.49
CA ASP A 644 22.05 -15.64 23.22
C ASP A 644 20.97 -14.66 22.72
N VAL A 645 20.14 -14.13 23.62
CA VAL A 645 19.20 -13.04 23.30
C VAL A 645 19.97 -11.77 22.91
N ALA A 646 20.96 -11.34 23.69
CA ALA A 646 21.77 -10.16 23.38
C ALA A 646 22.53 -10.30 22.04
N ALA A 647 22.92 -11.52 21.67
CA ALA A 647 23.62 -11.78 20.42
C ALA A 647 22.69 -12.03 19.21
N GLY A 648 21.37 -11.88 19.35
CA GLY A 648 20.44 -12.13 18.24
C GLY A 648 20.16 -13.58 17.93
N ARG A 649 20.71 -14.53 18.71
CA ARG A 649 20.50 -15.99 18.53
C ARG A 649 19.13 -16.44 19.02
N VAL A 650 18.52 -15.67 19.92
CA VAL A 650 17.12 -15.83 20.33
C VAL A 650 16.33 -14.60 19.86
N GLN A 651 15.36 -14.82 18.98
CA GLN A 651 14.38 -13.81 18.59
C GLN A 651 13.34 -13.63 19.69
N VAL A 652 13.03 -12.37 20.01
CA VAL A 652 11.98 -11.98 20.95
C VAL A 652 10.80 -11.44 20.14
N VAL A 653 9.63 -12.06 20.25
CA VAL A 653 8.41 -11.60 19.55
C VAL A 653 7.68 -10.61 20.45
N GLN A 654 7.65 -9.33 20.04
CA GLN A 654 7.21 -8.23 20.90
C GLN A 654 6.31 -7.20 20.19
N ARG A 655 5.42 -6.55 20.96
CA ARG A 655 4.64 -5.35 20.56
C ARG A 655 5.03 -4.08 21.34
N ASN A 656 5.77 -4.21 22.44
CA ASN A 656 6.32 -3.10 23.25
C ASN A 656 7.54 -3.62 24.05
N LEU A 657 8.58 -2.80 24.24
CA LEU A 657 9.93 -3.19 24.71
C LEU A 657 9.95 -3.91 26.07
N SER A 658 8.99 -3.66 26.97
CA SER A 658 8.89 -4.29 28.30
C SER A 658 8.04 -5.56 28.36
N GLN A 659 7.27 -5.89 27.31
CA GLN A 659 6.26 -6.97 27.33
C GLN A 659 6.67 -8.13 26.42
N ILE A 660 7.49 -9.06 26.90
CA ILE A 660 7.82 -10.27 26.13
C ILE A 660 6.59 -11.16 26.01
N LEU A 661 6.14 -11.40 24.77
CA LEU A 661 4.95 -12.20 24.47
C LEU A 661 5.30 -13.61 23.98
N ALA A 662 6.47 -13.79 23.32
CA ALA A 662 7.05 -15.10 23.00
C ALA A 662 8.56 -14.99 22.70
N LEU A 663 9.28 -16.12 22.80
CA LEU A 663 10.71 -16.27 22.50
C LEU A 663 10.89 -17.36 21.43
N SER A 664 11.79 -17.17 20.47
CA SER A 664 12.12 -18.12 19.40
C SER A 664 13.64 -18.28 19.28
N THR A 665 14.14 -19.51 19.34
CA THR A 665 15.57 -19.84 19.14
C THR A 665 15.69 -20.62 17.84
N ASP A 666 16.20 -20.01 16.77
CA ASP A 666 16.27 -20.69 15.48
C ASP A 666 17.55 -21.55 15.37
N GLU A 667 17.44 -22.79 15.82
CA GLU A 667 18.08 -23.93 15.16
C GLU A 667 17.19 -25.18 15.13
N GLN A 668 15.94 -25.10 15.61
CA GLN A 668 14.95 -26.16 15.44
C GLN A 668 13.53 -25.60 15.25
N LYS A 669 13.03 -25.86 14.02
CA LYS A 669 11.62 -25.94 13.60
C LYS A 669 10.98 -24.62 13.17
N SER A 670 10.83 -24.50 11.85
CA SER A 670 9.67 -23.95 11.13
C SER A 670 8.81 -22.95 11.88
N ALA A 671 8.77 -21.70 11.40
CA ALA A 671 7.79 -20.69 11.80
C ALA A 671 6.41 -21.33 12.00
N PRO A 672 5.71 -21.14 13.13
CA PRO A 672 4.44 -21.80 13.39
C PRO A 672 3.43 -21.53 12.25
N PRO A 673 2.51 -22.46 11.98
CA PRO A 673 1.53 -22.30 10.91
C PRO A 673 0.71 -21.01 11.13
N PRO A 674 0.50 -20.16 10.10
CA PRO A 674 -0.21 -18.90 10.22
C PRO A 674 -1.60 -19.03 10.85
N ASN A 675 -1.97 -18.12 11.75
CA ASN A 675 -3.20 -18.23 12.55
C ASN A 675 -4.53 -18.27 11.76
N TRP A 676 -4.55 -17.91 10.47
CA TRP A 676 -5.75 -17.96 9.63
C TRP A 676 -6.26 -19.39 9.40
N TRP A 677 -5.39 -20.41 9.50
CA TRP A 677 -5.75 -21.80 9.20
C TRP A 677 -6.94 -22.28 10.03
N GLN A 678 -7.06 -21.81 11.27
CA GLN A 678 -8.15 -22.19 12.17
C GLN A 678 -9.51 -21.74 11.64
N ARG A 679 -9.58 -20.49 11.18
CA ARG A 679 -10.81 -19.91 10.62
C ARG A 679 -11.19 -20.60 9.32
N LEU A 680 -10.21 -20.88 8.48
CA LEU A 680 -10.44 -21.61 7.24
C LEU A 680 -10.90 -23.04 7.51
N TRP A 681 -10.23 -23.75 8.42
CA TRP A 681 -10.60 -25.10 8.84
C TRP A 681 -12.04 -25.16 9.35
N LEU A 682 -12.41 -24.27 10.28
CA LEU A 682 -13.77 -24.18 10.80
C LEU A 682 -14.82 -23.94 9.70
N ARG A 683 -14.45 -23.26 8.61
CA ARG A 683 -15.33 -23.07 7.44
C ARG A 683 -15.40 -24.31 6.55
N LEU A 684 -14.28 -24.99 6.34
CA LEU A 684 -14.22 -26.20 5.52
C LEU A 684 -14.88 -27.41 6.21
N GLN A 685 -14.95 -27.42 7.54
CA GLN A 685 -15.66 -28.43 8.30
C GLN A 685 -17.19 -28.34 8.10
N ARG A 686 -17.82 -29.51 7.96
CA ARG A 686 -19.27 -29.65 7.74
C ARG A 686 -20.08 -29.84 9.03
N SER A 687 -19.44 -30.01 10.19
CA SER A 687 -20.12 -30.24 11.49
C SER A 687 -19.32 -29.65 12.65
N SER A 688 -19.92 -28.73 13.42
CA SER A 688 -19.36 -28.21 14.67
C SER A 688 -19.40 -29.29 15.76
N GLY A 689 -18.23 -29.80 16.18
CA GLY A 689 -18.11 -30.60 17.42
C GLY A 689 -17.83 -32.10 17.28
N GLY A 690 -16.85 -32.49 16.46
CA GLY A 690 -16.37 -33.88 16.38
C GLY A 690 -15.13 -34.17 17.25
N ARG A 691 -14.82 -35.45 17.43
CA ARG A 691 -13.54 -35.94 17.97
C ARG A 691 -12.41 -35.61 17.00
N VAL A 692 -11.36 -34.93 17.46
CA VAL A 692 -10.26 -34.45 16.60
C VAL A 692 -8.93 -35.07 17.04
N VAL A 693 -8.14 -35.57 16.09
CA VAL A 693 -6.73 -35.89 16.30
C VAL A 693 -5.91 -34.70 15.81
N VAL A 694 -4.96 -34.24 16.62
CA VAL A 694 -4.00 -33.22 16.20
C VAL A 694 -2.58 -33.75 16.33
N VAL A 695 -1.77 -33.58 15.28
CA VAL A 695 -0.37 -34.01 15.25
C VAL A 695 0.55 -32.84 14.87
N GLY A 696 1.61 -32.61 15.64
CA GLY A 696 2.61 -31.57 15.34
C GLY A 696 2.92 -30.67 16.54
N PRO A 697 3.81 -29.66 16.39
CA PRO A 697 4.08 -28.68 17.44
C PRO A 697 2.88 -27.76 17.60
N VAL A 698 2.13 -27.88 18.69
CA VAL A 698 0.93 -27.05 18.91
C VAL A 698 1.00 -26.28 20.22
N GLY A 699 0.80 -24.95 20.13
CA GLY A 699 0.54 -24.09 21.28
C GLY A 699 -0.94 -24.12 21.73
N PRO A 700 -1.32 -23.35 22.77
CA PRO A 700 -2.65 -23.36 23.41
C PRO A 700 -3.84 -22.93 22.51
N ALA A 701 -3.59 -22.60 21.23
CA ALA A 701 -4.57 -22.09 20.28
C ALA A 701 -5.61 -23.12 19.79
N LEU A 702 -5.51 -24.40 20.14
CA LEU A 702 -6.52 -25.44 19.84
C LEU A 702 -7.73 -25.44 20.80
N SER A 703 -7.76 -24.55 21.79
CA SER A 703 -8.80 -24.48 22.82
C SER A 703 -10.11 -23.85 22.33
N ALA A 704 -10.62 -24.28 21.17
CA ALA A 704 -12.03 -24.11 20.88
C ALA A 704 -12.80 -24.95 21.92
N PRO A 705 -13.75 -24.37 22.69
CA PRO A 705 -14.42 -25.06 23.80
C PRO A 705 -15.12 -26.37 23.40
N GLU A 706 -15.44 -26.53 22.10
CA GLU A 706 -16.13 -27.68 21.52
C GLU A 706 -15.23 -28.83 21.01
N TRP A 707 -13.90 -28.71 21.00
CA TRP A 707 -13.02 -29.76 20.44
C TRP A 707 -12.59 -30.77 21.50
N GLN A 708 -12.94 -32.05 21.31
CA GLN A 708 -12.43 -33.15 22.12
C GLN A 708 -11.23 -33.80 21.42
N VAL A 709 -10.03 -33.56 21.95
CA VAL A 709 -8.82 -34.25 21.50
C VAL A 709 -8.90 -35.71 21.95
N VAL A 710 -8.80 -36.64 21.01
CA VAL A 710 -8.91 -38.08 21.32
C VAL A 710 -7.58 -38.71 21.70
N ALA A 711 -7.65 -39.71 22.58
CA ALA A 711 -6.51 -40.55 22.95
C ALA A 711 -6.03 -41.44 21.77
N ASP A 712 -4.79 -41.94 21.83
CA ASP A 712 -4.09 -42.60 20.72
C ASP A 712 -4.83 -43.78 20.05
N ASN A 713 -5.78 -44.43 20.73
CA ASN A 713 -6.47 -45.64 20.26
C ASN A 713 -7.91 -45.40 19.75
N GLU A 714 -8.41 -44.16 19.77
CA GLU A 714 -9.79 -43.86 19.37
C GLU A 714 -9.91 -43.36 17.92
N GLN A 715 -11.07 -43.67 17.30
CA GLN A 715 -11.44 -43.15 15.99
C GLN A 715 -11.86 -41.67 16.09
N ALA A 716 -11.41 -40.84 15.15
CA ALA A 716 -11.67 -39.42 15.08
C ALA A 716 -12.49 -39.03 13.86
N ASP A 717 -13.27 -37.95 14.01
CA ASP A 717 -14.07 -37.35 12.94
C ASP A 717 -13.23 -36.43 12.07
N ALA A 718 -12.13 -35.90 12.62
CA ALA A 718 -11.20 -35.06 11.88
C ALA A 718 -9.73 -35.22 12.30
N LEU A 719 -8.81 -34.99 11.35
CA LEU A 719 -7.36 -34.98 11.55
C LEU A 719 -6.79 -33.61 11.16
N ILE A 720 -6.05 -32.99 12.08
CA ILE A 720 -5.27 -31.78 11.81
C ILE A 720 -3.80 -32.11 12.02
N ALA A 721 -2.95 -31.87 11.03
CA ALA A 721 -1.54 -32.21 11.16
C ALA A 721 -0.59 -31.15 10.61
N PHE A 722 0.45 -30.85 11.37
CA PHE A 722 1.52 -29.91 11.02
C PHE A 722 2.85 -30.66 11.04
N GLY A 723 3.47 -30.84 9.87
CA GLY A 723 4.68 -31.64 9.69
C GLY A 723 4.41 -33.14 9.46
N GLU A 724 5.45 -33.97 9.56
CA GLU A 724 5.48 -35.34 8.99
C GLU A 724 4.69 -36.41 9.76
N GLY A 725 4.16 -36.10 10.95
CA GLY A 725 3.47 -37.09 11.80
C GLY A 725 2.05 -37.48 11.36
N TRP A 726 1.54 -36.93 10.26
CA TRP A 726 0.18 -37.21 9.78
C TRP A 726 -0.02 -38.66 9.34
N SER A 727 1.03 -39.32 8.83
CA SER A 727 0.99 -40.67 8.24
C SER A 727 0.52 -41.72 9.24
N GLU A 728 1.01 -41.66 10.47
CA GLU A 728 0.60 -42.57 11.56
C GLU A 728 -0.82 -42.28 12.07
N ALA A 729 -1.25 -41.01 12.00
CA ALA A 729 -2.57 -40.59 12.47
C ALA A 729 -3.69 -40.85 11.45
N VAL A 730 -3.37 -41.13 10.18
CA VAL A 730 -4.38 -41.48 9.16
C VAL A 730 -5.23 -42.68 9.56
N ALA A 731 -4.63 -43.67 10.24
CA ALA A 731 -5.34 -44.85 10.73
C ALA A 731 -6.42 -44.51 11.78
N ARG A 732 -6.26 -43.39 12.50
CA ARG A 732 -7.18 -42.91 13.54
C ARG A 732 -8.36 -42.14 12.95
N LEU A 733 -8.22 -41.60 11.74
CA LEU A 733 -9.31 -40.93 11.03
C LEU A 733 -10.30 -41.97 10.49
N ARG A 734 -11.58 -41.81 10.81
CA ARG A 734 -12.65 -42.69 10.31
C ARG A 734 -12.91 -42.49 8.82
N GLU A 735 -13.52 -43.47 8.18
CA GLU A 735 -14.00 -43.33 6.80
C GLU A 735 -14.99 -42.16 6.68
N GLY A 736 -14.80 -41.29 5.68
CA GLY A 736 -15.56 -40.05 5.53
C GLY A 736 -15.14 -38.91 6.47
N GLY A 737 -14.17 -39.11 7.36
CA GLY A 737 -13.60 -38.07 8.21
C GLY A 737 -12.77 -37.05 7.42
N SER A 738 -12.80 -35.79 7.85
CA SER A 738 -12.07 -34.68 7.19
C SER A 738 -10.62 -34.57 7.67
N PHE A 739 -9.68 -34.22 6.80
CA PHE A 739 -8.29 -33.94 7.18
C PHE A 739 -7.83 -32.57 6.68
N PHE A 740 -6.92 -31.96 7.43
CA PHE A 740 -6.21 -30.73 7.08
C PHE A 740 -4.75 -30.85 7.51
N ILE A 741 -3.85 -30.84 6.53
CA ILE A 741 -2.44 -31.16 6.70
C ILE A 741 -1.64 -29.99 6.16
N ALA A 742 -0.60 -29.60 6.88
CA ALA A 742 0.31 -28.57 6.43
C ALA A 742 1.76 -29.03 6.58
N THR A 743 2.57 -28.76 5.55
CA THR A 743 4.01 -28.95 5.61
C THR A 743 4.70 -27.59 5.85
N PRO A 744 5.67 -27.50 6.78
CA PRO A 744 6.35 -26.25 7.12
C PRO A 744 7.26 -25.68 6.02
N ARG A 745 7.56 -26.49 5.01
CA ARG A 745 8.35 -26.12 3.84
C ARG A 745 7.57 -26.44 2.59
N PHE A 746 7.45 -25.45 1.71
CA PHE A 746 6.84 -25.61 0.41
C PHE A 746 7.62 -26.70 -0.35
N PRO A 747 6.99 -27.83 -0.71
CA PRO A 747 7.68 -28.93 -1.36
C PRO A 747 8.13 -28.49 -2.76
N ALA A 748 9.32 -28.95 -3.18
CA ALA A 748 9.81 -28.70 -4.55
C ALA A 748 8.90 -29.34 -5.61
N ASP A 749 8.22 -30.44 -5.25
CA ASP A 749 7.22 -31.11 -6.08
C ASP A 749 5.92 -31.26 -5.28
N SER A 750 5.00 -30.31 -5.46
CA SER A 750 3.70 -30.29 -4.78
C SER A 750 2.75 -31.39 -5.28
N GLU A 751 2.89 -31.85 -6.52
CA GLU A 751 2.03 -32.92 -7.07
C GLU A 751 2.45 -34.29 -6.55
N ALA A 752 3.76 -34.55 -6.37
CA ALA A 752 4.23 -35.75 -5.69
C ALA A 752 3.72 -35.79 -4.24
N TRP A 753 3.78 -34.67 -3.52
CA TRP A 753 3.24 -34.57 -2.15
C TRP A 753 1.71 -34.78 -2.12
N ARG A 754 0.97 -34.21 -3.07
CA ARG A 754 -0.47 -34.49 -3.22
C ARG A 754 -0.72 -35.98 -3.44
N ALA A 755 -0.01 -36.62 -4.36
CA ALA A 755 -0.19 -38.04 -4.68
C ALA A 755 0.04 -38.94 -3.46
N GLU A 756 1.04 -38.61 -2.63
CA GLU A 756 1.30 -39.29 -1.35
C GLU A 756 0.08 -39.21 -0.42
N LEU A 757 -0.50 -38.02 -0.26
CA LEU A 757 -1.70 -37.81 0.54
C LEU A 757 -2.93 -38.53 -0.06
N GLU A 758 -3.14 -38.47 -1.37
CA GLU A 758 -4.27 -39.13 -2.04
C GLU A 758 -4.21 -40.65 -1.92
N GLN A 759 -3.00 -41.21 -1.94
CA GLN A 759 -2.75 -42.63 -1.71
C GLN A 759 -3.01 -43.00 -0.24
N ALA A 760 -2.47 -42.25 0.71
CA ALA A 760 -2.60 -42.55 2.14
C ALA A 760 -4.05 -42.42 2.65
N PHE A 761 -4.77 -41.40 2.19
CA PHE A 761 -6.15 -41.13 2.63
C PHE A 761 -7.21 -41.79 1.74
N HIS A 762 -6.83 -42.45 0.64
CA HIS A 762 -7.76 -42.95 -0.38
C HIS A 762 -8.80 -41.89 -0.78
N ALA A 763 -8.34 -40.67 -1.03
CA ALA A 763 -9.18 -39.48 -1.19
C ALA A 763 -8.67 -38.58 -2.31
N THR A 764 -9.52 -37.68 -2.80
CA THR A 764 -9.05 -36.53 -3.61
C THR A 764 -8.61 -35.40 -2.68
N VAL A 765 -7.39 -34.91 -2.90
CA VAL A 765 -6.74 -33.87 -2.06
C VAL A 765 -6.78 -32.53 -2.78
N HIS A 766 -7.13 -31.47 -2.05
CA HIS A 766 -7.03 -30.09 -2.52
C HIS A 766 -5.86 -29.38 -1.85
N LEU A 767 -5.14 -28.57 -2.60
CA LEU A 767 -4.03 -27.75 -2.15
C LEU A 767 -4.44 -26.30 -1.95
N ILE A 768 -3.83 -25.66 -0.95
CA ILE A 768 -3.94 -24.23 -0.70
C ILE A 768 -2.52 -23.68 -0.60
N ASP A 769 -2.13 -22.91 -1.61
CA ASP A 769 -0.90 -22.15 -1.66
C ASP A 769 -1.13 -20.73 -1.11
N PRO A 770 -0.60 -20.41 0.10
CA PRO A 770 -0.79 -19.11 0.75
C PRO A 770 0.08 -18.01 0.10
N GLU A 771 0.25 -16.88 0.79
CA GLU A 771 1.14 -15.79 0.37
C GLU A 771 2.59 -16.25 0.16
N ALA A 772 3.33 -15.56 -0.72
CA ALA A 772 4.66 -15.97 -1.17
C ALA A 772 5.68 -16.04 -0.02
N THR A 773 5.52 -15.18 0.99
CA THR A 773 6.32 -15.11 2.23
C THR A 773 6.07 -16.29 3.18
N CYS A 774 4.97 -17.01 3.02
CA CYS A 774 4.63 -18.14 3.88
C CYS A 774 5.31 -19.41 3.37
N SER A 775 6.20 -19.99 4.17
CA SER A 775 6.91 -21.23 3.81
C SER A 775 6.01 -22.48 3.81
N TRP A 776 4.76 -22.38 4.26
CA TRP A 776 3.87 -23.52 4.42
C TRP A 776 3.08 -23.81 3.13
N LEU A 777 2.82 -25.09 2.87
CA LEU A 777 1.80 -25.55 1.92
C LEU A 777 0.74 -26.36 2.68
N PHE A 778 -0.53 -26.12 2.36
CA PHE A 778 -1.67 -26.73 3.04
C PHE A 778 -2.44 -27.66 2.09
N ALA A 779 -2.96 -28.75 2.64
CA ALA A 779 -3.75 -29.75 1.94
C ALA A 779 -4.96 -30.14 2.77
N PHE A 780 -6.09 -30.42 2.12
CA PHE A 780 -7.30 -30.90 2.81
C PHE A 780 -8.13 -31.86 1.96
N GLY A 781 -8.97 -32.65 2.62
CA GLY A 781 -9.87 -33.62 1.98
C GLY A 781 -10.68 -34.46 2.96
N TRP A 782 -11.29 -35.55 2.47
CA TRP A 782 -12.08 -36.48 3.26
C TRP A 782 -11.67 -37.92 2.96
N LYS A 783 -11.28 -38.67 3.99
CA LYS A 783 -10.79 -40.04 3.87
C LYS A 783 -11.82 -40.93 3.15
N GLY A 784 -11.37 -41.68 2.15
CA GLY A 784 -12.23 -42.58 1.37
C GLY A 784 -13.09 -41.91 0.30
N GLN A 785 -13.08 -40.57 0.20
CA GLN A 785 -13.88 -39.84 -0.77
C GLN A 785 -13.02 -39.41 -1.97
N ARG A 786 -13.05 -40.23 -3.02
CA ARG A 786 -12.49 -39.89 -4.34
C ARG A 786 -13.55 -39.30 -5.27
N ILE A 787 -13.12 -38.31 -6.05
CA ILE A 787 -13.88 -37.76 -7.16
C ILE A 787 -13.54 -38.59 -8.41
N GLU A 788 -14.43 -39.48 -8.82
CA GLU A 788 -14.24 -40.29 -10.03
C GLU A 788 -15.53 -40.33 -10.87
N PRO A 789 -15.47 -40.04 -12.18
CA PRO A 789 -14.31 -39.54 -12.92
C PRO A 789 -14.01 -38.06 -12.62
N VAL A 790 -12.73 -37.67 -12.61
CA VAL A 790 -12.33 -36.26 -12.62
C VAL A 790 -12.59 -35.69 -14.01
N ARG A 791 -13.55 -34.77 -14.12
CA ARG A 791 -13.90 -34.09 -15.38
C ARG A 791 -12.96 -32.94 -15.71
N CYS A 792 -12.52 -32.20 -14.70
CA CYS A 792 -11.70 -30.99 -14.87
C CYS A 792 -10.88 -30.70 -13.62
N ARG A 793 -9.65 -30.23 -13.81
CA ARG A 793 -8.78 -29.65 -12.78
C ARG A 793 -8.66 -28.14 -12.99
N VAL A 794 -8.90 -27.36 -11.93
CA VAL A 794 -8.95 -25.89 -11.99
C VAL A 794 -8.00 -25.27 -10.96
N LEU A 795 -7.17 -24.32 -11.39
CA LEU A 795 -6.38 -23.49 -10.48
C LEU A 795 -7.16 -22.20 -10.17
N MET A 796 -7.68 -22.09 -8.95
CA MET A 796 -8.39 -20.90 -8.48
C MET A 796 -7.42 -19.87 -7.92
N LEU A 797 -7.51 -18.64 -8.42
CA LEU A 797 -6.66 -17.53 -8.02
C LEU A 797 -7.45 -16.46 -7.27
N THR A 798 -6.92 -15.97 -6.15
CA THR A 798 -7.49 -14.86 -5.38
C THR A 798 -6.40 -13.91 -4.86
N HIS A 799 -6.75 -12.75 -4.31
CA HIS A 799 -5.78 -11.74 -3.86
C HIS A 799 -4.96 -12.21 -2.65
N GLN A 800 -3.75 -11.67 -2.47
CA GLN A 800 -2.76 -12.16 -1.47
C GLN A 800 -3.25 -12.09 0.00
N ASN A 801 -4.21 -11.21 0.28
CA ASN A 801 -4.75 -11.03 1.63
C ASN A 801 -6.02 -11.88 1.92
N ALA A 802 -6.47 -12.73 1.00
CA ALA A 802 -7.75 -13.44 1.11
C ALA A 802 -7.86 -14.28 2.39
N LEU A 803 -6.77 -14.93 2.81
CA LEU A 803 -6.76 -15.76 4.03
C LEU A 803 -6.77 -14.92 5.33
N HIS A 804 -6.31 -13.66 5.26
CA HIS A 804 -6.34 -12.71 6.39
C HIS A 804 -7.67 -11.95 6.49
N MET A 805 -8.36 -11.76 5.37
CA MET A 805 -9.61 -11.00 5.26
C MET A 805 -10.75 -11.88 4.76
N LEU A 806 -11.16 -12.87 5.56
CA LEU A 806 -12.24 -13.79 5.21
C LEU A 806 -13.62 -13.10 5.16
N GLY A 807 -13.99 -12.52 4.02
CA GLY A 807 -15.26 -11.87 3.74
C GLY A 807 -16.18 -12.68 2.82
N GLY A 808 -17.12 -11.98 2.15
CA GLY A 808 -18.14 -12.59 1.29
C GLY A 808 -17.59 -13.16 -0.02
N GLY A 809 -16.57 -12.53 -0.60
CA GLY A 809 -15.89 -13.04 -1.81
C GLY A 809 -15.10 -14.32 -1.52
N GLU A 810 -14.46 -14.39 -0.36
CA GLU A 810 -13.70 -15.54 0.11
C GLU A 810 -14.65 -16.68 0.49
N THR A 811 -15.79 -16.37 1.11
CA THR A 811 -16.87 -17.35 1.29
C THR A 811 -17.29 -17.92 -0.06
N GLN A 812 -17.52 -17.07 -1.07
CA GLN A 812 -17.88 -17.55 -2.40
C GLN A 812 -16.82 -18.48 -3.01
N LEU A 813 -15.54 -18.09 -2.96
CA LEU A 813 -14.41 -18.91 -3.42
C LEU A 813 -14.42 -20.31 -2.80
N PHE A 814 -14.40 -20.40 -1.46
CA PHE A 814 -14.26 -21.69 -0.78
C PHE A 814 -15.52 -22.55 -0.89
N GLU A 815 -16.70 -21.93 -0.90
CA GLU A 815 -17.96 -22.65 -1.06
C GLU A 815 -18.16 -23.19 -2.47
N THR A 816 -17.81 -22.41 -3.49
CA THR A 816 -17.79 -22.87 -4.89
C THR A 816 -16.81 -24.02 -5.06
N LEU A 817 -15.59 -23.93 -4.51
CA LEU A 817 -14.61 -25.02 -4.53
C LEU A 817 -15.20 -26.32 -3.96
N LEU A 818 -15.86 -26.25 -2.80
CA LEU A 818 -16.40 -27.43 -2.13
C LEU A 818 -17.57 -28.07 -2.88
N ALA A 819 -18.43 -27.25 -3.50
CA ALA A 819 -19.58 -27.74 -4.23
C ALA A 819 -19.21 -28.28 -5.64
N LEU A 820 -18.18 -27.72 -6.28
CA LEU A 820 -17.66 -28.19 -7.57
C LEU A 820 -17.21 -29.66 -7.55
N ARG A 821 -16.81 -30.18 -6.40
CA ARG A 821 -16.49 -31.61 -6.21
C ARG A 821 -17.63 -32.52 -6.65
N GLN A 822 -18.89 -32.12 -6.39
CA GLN A 822 -20.08 -32.90 -6.77
C GLN A 822 -20.30 -32.92 -8.29
N GLN A 823 -19.69 -31.99 -9.02
CA GLN A 823 -19.73 -31.90 -10.48
C GLN A 823 -18.53 -32.60 -11.15
N GLY A 824 -17.70 -33.32 -10.39
CA GLY A 824 -16.51 -33.97 -10.91
C GLY A 824 -15.32 -33.02 -11.14
N VAL A 825 -15.36 -31.80 -10.59
CA VAL A 825 -14.29 -30.80 -10.74
C VAL A 825 -13.40 -30.79 -9.50
N VAL A 826 -12.08 -30.86 -9.72
CA VAL A 826 -11.06 -30.73 -8.68
C VAL A 826 -10.45 -29.34 -8.78
N ALA A 827 -10.47 -28.57 -7.69
CA ALA A 827 -9.98 -27.20 -7.69
C ALA A 827 -8.99 -26.96 -6.55
N ASP A 828 -7.91 -26.25 -6.84
CA ASP A 828 -6.90 -25.84 -5.86
C ASP A 828 -6.86 -24.32 -5.77
N VAL A 829 -6.42 -23.78 -4.63
CA VAL A 829 -6.39 -22.33 -4.41
C VAL A 829 -4.96 -21.85 -4.33
N SER A 830 -4.60 -20.83 -5.11
CA SER A 830 -3.29 -20.17 -5.02
C SER A 830 -3.41 -18.66 -4.87
N LEU A 831 -2.74 -18.16 -3.82
CA LEU A 831 -2.57 -16.73 -3.56
C LEU A 831 -1.27 -16.20 -4.15
N SER A 832 -0.22 -17.02 -4.27
CA SER A 832 1.13 -16.59 -4.67
C SER A 832 1.65 -17.15 -6.00
N LEU A 833 0.87 -17.99 -6.68
CA LEU A 833 1.21 -18.65 -7.94
C LEU A 833 2.43 -19.59 -7.87
N ARG A 834 2.72 -20.17 -6.69
CA ARG A 834 3.82 -21.15 -6.56
C ARG A 834 3.45 -22.55 -7.03
N LEU A 835 2.15 -22.85 -7.17
CA LEU A 835 1.69 -24.08 -7.82
C LEU A 835 1.90 -23.96 -9.33
N SER A 836 2.52 -24.97 -9.94
CA SER A 836 2.63 -25.09 -11.40
C SER A 836 1.24 -25.11 -12.04
N ASP A 837 1.06 -24.43 -13.18
CA ASP A 837 -0.21 -24.41 -13.92
C ASP A 837 -0.38 -25.63 -14.85
N GLU A 838 0.69 -26.38 -15.13
CA GLU A 838 0.69 -27.57 -15.99
C GLU A 838 -0.43 -28.59 -15.69
N PRO A 839 -0.68 -29.03 -14.43
CA PRO A 839 -1.65 -30.09 -14.12
C PRO A 839 -3.11 -29.63 -14.22
N TYR A 840 -3.37 -28.35 -14.53
CA TYR A 840 -4.70 -27.78 -14.60
C TYR A 840 -5.19 -27.63 -16.04
N ASN A 841 -6.50 -27.76 -16.23
CA ASN A 841 -7.15 -27.55 -17.53
C ASN A 841 -7.43 -26.06 -17.79
N LEU A 842 -7.75 -25.30 -16.74
CA LEU A 842 -8.00 -23.86 -16.81
C LEU A 842 -7.66 -23.17 -15.48
N MET A 843 -7.57 -21.85 -15.51
CA MET A 843 -7.41 -21.00 -14.34
C MET A 843 -8.69 -20.20 -14.08
N HIS A 844 -9.13 -20.14 -12.83
CA HIS A 844 -10.30 -19.38 -12.41
C HIS A 844 -9.90 -18.25 -11.46
N VAL A 845 -9.93 -17.01 -11.95
CA VAL A 845 -9.62 -15.83 -11.16
C VAL A 845 -10.87 -15.34 -10.44
N PHE A 846 -10.80 -15.17 -9.13
CA PHE A 846 -11.87 -14.61 -8.31
C PHE A 846 -11.60 -13.14 -8.00
N SER A 847 -12.52 -12.25 -8.37
CA SER A 847 -12.43 -10.79 -8.32
C SER A 847 -11.58 -10.17 -9.44
N LEU A 848 -11.74 -8.87 -9.70
CA LEU A 848 -10.96 -8.11 -10.69
C LEU A 848 -9.71 -7.41 -10.12
N TYR A 849 -9.52 -7.44 -8.80
CA TYR A 849 -8.45 -6.71 -8.11
C TYR A 849 -7.16 -7.55 -7.99
N HIS A 850 -6.50 -7.84 -9.12
CA HIS A 850 -5.27 -8.68 -9.17
C HIS A 850 -4.11 -7.98 -9.87
N ALA A 851 -3.79 -6.75 -9.47
CA ALA A 851 -2.65 -6.00 -10.02
C ALA A 851 -1.34 -6.80 -9.95
N ASP A 852 -1.16 -7.57 -8.87
CA ASP A 852 0.00 -8.41 -8.60
C ASP A 852 0.15 -9.61 -9.55
N LYS A 853 -0.89 -9.95 -10.31
CA LYS A 853 -0.93 -11.15 -11.16
C LYS A 853 -1.11 -10.88 -12.64
N VAL A 854 -1.35 -9.62 -13.05
CA VAL A 854 -1.61 -9.28 -14.47
C VAL A 854 -0.49 -9.81 -15.38
N GLY A 855 0.77 -9.63 -14.99
CA GLY A 855 1.92 -10.10 -15.76
C GLY A 855 1.93 -11.61 -15.97
N GLN A 856 1.57 -12.39 -14.95
CA GLN A 856 1.49 -13.85 -15.01
C GLN A 856 0.25 -14.32 -15.77
N LEU A 857 -0.92 -13.71 -15.54
CA LEU A 857 -2.15 -14.02 -16.29
C LEU A 857 -1.95 -13.79 -17.80
N ASN A 858 -1.20 -12.75 -18.18
CA ASN A 858 -0.88 -12.47 -19.57
C ASN A 858 0.07 -13.51 -20.21
N ARG A 859 0.88 -14.22 -19.40
CA ARG A 859 1.78 -15.28 -19.87
C ARG A 859 1.20 -16.68 -19.77
N ALA A 860 0.15 -16.87 -18.98
CA ALA A 860 -0.49 -18.17 -18.81
C ALA A 860 -0.95 -18.72 -20.16
N GLU A 861 -0.68 -19.99 -20.44
CA GLU A 861 -1.15 -20.67 -21.66
C GLU A 861 -2.56 -21.26 -21.49
N LYS A 862 -2.99 -21.43 -20.24
CA LYS A 862 -4.30 -22.01 -19.90
C LYS A 862 -5.45 -21.00 -20.15
N PRO A 863 -6.67 -21.47 -20.48
CA PRO A 863 -7.85 -20.63 -20.50
C PRO A 863 -8.11 -20.01 -19.13
N ILE A 864 -8.54 -18.75 -19.12
CA ILE A 864 -8.83 -17.98 -17.91
C ILE A 864 -10.32 -17.68 -17.86
N VAL A 865 -10.97 -18.03 -16.75
CA VAL A 865 -12.33 -17.59 -16.42
C VAL A 865 -12.28 -16.68 -15.20
N VAL A 866 -13.18 -15.70 -15.13
CA VAL A 866 -13.10 -14.67 -14.09
C VAL A 866 -14.45 -14.49 -13.40
N SER A 867 -14.54 -14.86 -12.12
CA SER A 867 -15.64 -14.40 -11.26
C SER A 867 -15.44 -12.93 -10.97
N THR A 868 -16.28 -12.06 -11.53
CA THR A 868 -15.98 -10.62 -11.59
C THR A 868 -16.10 -9.95 -10.22
N ILE A 869 -17.10 -10.32 -9.42
CA ILE A 869 -17.39 -9.71 -8.09
C ILE A 869 -17.29 -8.17 -8.19
N PHE A 870 -17.80 -7.63 -9.29
CA PHE A 870 -17.59 -6.26 -9.69
C PHE A 870 -18.63 -5.35 -9.03
N ARG A 871 -18.15 -4.16 -8.66
CA ARG A 871 -18.97 -3.04 -8.20
C ARG A 871 -18.41 -1.78 -8.84
N ASP A 872 -19.30 -0.93 -9.30
CA ASP A 872 -18.95 0.36 -9.87
C ASP A 872 -18.63 1.34 -8.74
N ASN A 873 -17.44 1.96 -8.78
CA ASN A 873 -17.01 2.90 -7.73
C ASN A 873 -17.80 4.21 -7.76
N ALA A 874 -18.48 4.55 -8.87
CA ALA A 874 -19.40 5.68 -8.91
C ALA A 874 -20.53 5.57 -7.87
N ALA A 875 -20.84 4.35 -7.39
CA ALA A 875 -21.78 4.13 -6.30
C ALA A 875 -21.24 4.53 -4.90
N PHE A 876 -19.96 4.89 -4.76
CA PHE A 876 -19.38 5.34 -3.49
C PHE A 876 -19.69 6.80 -3.16
N TYR A 877 -20.07 7.63 -4.13
CA TYR A 877 -20.45 9.02 -3.83
C TYR A 877 -21.62 9.12 -2.84
N PRO A 878 -22.76 8.43 -3.04
CA PRO A 878 -23.82 8.37 -2.04
C PRO A 878 -23.39 7.78 -0.69
N VAL A 879 -22.46 6.81 -0.68
CA VAL A 879 -21.93 6.19 0.55
C VAL A 879 -21.21 7.23 1.40
N THR A 880 -20.31 7.99 0.78
CA THR A 880 -19.50 9.01 1.45
C THR A 880 -20.35 10.18 1.93
N VAL A 881 -21.29 10.64 1.09
CA VAL A 881 -22.28 11.66 1.47
C VAL A 881 -23.13 11.16 2.65
N GLY A 882 -23.53 9.90 2.65
CA GLY A 882 -24.28 9.27 3.73
C GLY A 882 -23.58 9.34 5.07
N ALA A 883 -22.30 8.95 5.13
CA ALA A 883 -21.51 9.09 6.35
C ALA A 883 -21.33 10.56 6.76
N ALA A 884 -21.09 11.46 5.81
CA ALA A 884 -20.87 12.89 6.06
C ALA A 884 -22.10 13.59 6.68
N VAL A 885 -23.31 13.18 6.31
CA VAL A 885 -24.56 13.68 6.91
C VAL A 885 -24.62 13.45 8.43
N PHE A 886 -23.99 12.39 8.93
CA PHE A 886 -23.97 12.08 10.36
C PHE A 886 -22.72 12.61 11.09
N ARG A 887 -21.81 13.29 10.38
CA ARG A 887 -20.67 14.00 11.02
C ARG A 887 -21.08 15.33 11.67
N GLN A 888 -22.31 15.78 11.46
CA GLN A 888 -22.84 17.03 12.01
C GLN A 888 -22.79 17.07 13.55
N GLU A 889 -22.84 18.26 14.14
CA GLU A 889 -22.64 18.45 15.58
C GLU A 889 -23.84 18.02 16.42
N ASP A 890 -25.04 18.16 15.88
CA ASP A 890 -26.29 17.91 16.59
C ASP A 890 -27.38 17.29 15.70
N ALA A 891 -28.42 16.74 16.34
CA ALA A 891 -29.48 16.03 15.65
C ALA A 891 -30.30 16.93 14.69
N ALA A 892 -30.43 18.22 15.01
CA ALA A 892 -31.15 19.16 14.16
C ALA A 892 -30.37 19.47 12.87
N GLN A 893 -29.04 19.49 12.94
CA GLN A 893 -28.16 19.59 11.77
C GLN A 893 -28.26 18.34 10.89
N VAL A 894 -28.23 17.14 11.48
CA VAL A 894 -28.43 15.88 10.74
C VAL A 894 -29.77 15.89 10.00
N GLU A 895 -30.86 16.31 10.67
CA GLU A 895 -32.18 16.43 10.03
C GLU A 895 -32.21 17.43 8.88
N ARG A 896 -31.54 18.58 9.02
CA ARG A 896 -31.41 19.56 7.93
C ARG A 896 -30.63 18.98 6.76
N ALA A 897 -29.52 18.29 7.03
CA ALA A 897 -28.69 17.67 6.00
C ALA A 897 -29.43 16.55 5.25
N LEU A 898 -30.18 15.68 5.96
CA LEU A 898 -31.04 14.67 5.35
C LEU A 898 -32.13 15.29 4.46
N ARG A 899 -32.77 16.38 4.91
CA ARG A 899 -33.76 17.11 4.09
C ARG A 899 -33.12 17.72 2.85
N ALA A 900 -31.94 18.34 2.98
CA ALA A 900 -31.21 18.91 1.86
C ALA A 900 -30.81 17.83 0.84
N TRP A 901 -30.34 16.67 1.32
CA TRP A 901 -30.01 15.53 0.47
C TRP A 901 -31.24 15.04 -0.31
N LYS A 902 -32.36 14.80 0.39
CA LYS A 902 -33.62 14.38 -0.24
C LYS A 902 -34.10 15.34 -1.32
N GLN A 903 -33.77 16.62 -1.20
CA GLN A 903 -34.11 17.67 -2.18
C GLN A 903 -33.06 17.86 -3.29
N GLY A 904 -31.94 17.13 -3.25
CA GLY A 904 -30.83 17.29 -4.19
C GLY A 904 -29.99 18.56 -3.99
N ASN A 905 -30.14 19.24 -2.84
CA ASN A 905 -29.53 20.53 -2.54
C ASN A 905 -28.31 20.42 -1.61
N LEU A 906 -27.78 19.20 -1.41
CA LEU A 906 -26.64 18.96 -0.53
C LEU A 906 -25.33 19.06 -1.31
N HIS A 907 -24.50 20.04 -0.95
CA HIS A 907 -23.13 20.19 -1.46
C HIS A 907 -22.14 19.84 -0.34
N VAL A 908 -21.26 18.87 -0.59
CA VAL A 908 -20.19 18.49 0.35
C VAL A 908 -18.88 19.11 -0.15
N GLN A 909 -18.28 19.99 0.63
CA GLN A 909 -17.04 20.68 0.27
C GLN A 909 -15.88 19.67 0.16
N GLY A 910 -15.12 19.72 -0.94
CA GLY A 910 -14.01 18.81 -1.20
C GLY A 910 -14.42 17.41 -1.72
N LEU A 911 -15.71 17.19 -1.97
CA LEU A 911 -16.22 15.93 -2.52
C LEU A 911 -16.99 16.22 -3.82
N ASP A 912 -16.39 15.89 -4.96
CA ASP A 912 -17.07 15.88 -6.27
C ASP A 912 -17.24 14.43 -6.78
N ALA A 913 -18.20 14.18 -7.66
CA ALA A 913 -18.46 12.82 -8.17
C ALA A 913 -17.25 12.20 -8.90
N ALA A 914 -16.50 12.99 -9.66
CA ALA A 914 -15.24 12.64 -10.32
C ALA A 914 -14.06 12.51 -9.33
N SER A 915 -14.10 13.16 -8.16
CA SER A 915 -13.08 12.97 -7.12
C SER A 915 -13.11 11.58 -6.46
N LEU A 916 -14.19 10.82 -6.70
CA LEU A 916 -14.35 9.43 -6.25
C LEU A 916 -14.23 8.43 -7.41
N ASP A 917 -13.87 8.90 -8.61
CA ASP A 917 -13.53 8.00 -9.70
C ASP A 917 -12.34 7.13 -9.30
N GLU A 918 -12.41 5.89 -9.74
CA GLU A 918 -11.30 4.96 -9.55
C GLU A 918 -10.07 5.48 -10.31
N PRO A 919 -8.86 5.48 -9.69
CA PRO A 919 -7.64 5.84 -10.38
C PRO A 919 -7.49 5.07 -11.69
N GLU A 920 -7.03 5.74 -12.75
CA GLU A 920 -6.96 5.17 -14.10
C GLU A 920 -6.12 3.89 -14.14
N GLU A 921 -5.10 3.79 -13.27
CA GLU A 921 -4.24 2.62 -13.13
C GLU A 921 -4.99 1.41 -12.59
N VAL A 922 -5.89 1.61 -11.61
CA VAL A 922 -6.72 0.53 -11.05
C VAL A 922 -7.75 0.08 -12.08
N ARG A 923 -8.34 1.03 -12.80
CA ARG A 923 -9.24 0.74 -13.93
C ARG A 923 -8.51 -0.06 -15.02
N TYR A 924 -7.28 0.33 -15.36
CA TYR A 924 -6.43 -0.36 -16.33
C TYR A 924 -6.12 -1.80 -15.91
N VAL A 925 -5.75 -2.04 -14.64
CA VAL A 925 -5.53 -3.40 -14.12
C VAL A 925 -6.76 -4.28 -14.29
N LYS A 926 -7.94 -3.78 -13.88
CA LYS A 926 -9.19 -4.54 -14.03
C LYS A 926 -9.48 -4.82 -15.51
N GLN A 927 -9.26 -3.83 -16.37
CA GLN A 927 -9.42 -3.98 -17.82
C GLN A 927 -8.51 -5.08 -18.36
N GLN A 928 -7.24 -5.14 -17.96
CA GLN A 928 -6.31 -6.20 -18.38
C GLN A 928 -6.80 -7.60 -17.97
N VAL A 929 -7.29 -7.77 -16.73
CA VAL A 929 -7.86 -9.05 -16.27
C VAL A 929 -9.09 -9.43 -17.09
N VAL A 930 -9.98 -8.46 -17.35
CA VAL A 930 -11.19 -8.68 -18.17
C VAL A 930 -10.83 -9.00 -19.61
N GLU A 931 -9.87 -8.32 -20.21
CA GLU A 931 -9.39 -8.56 -21.57
C GLU A 931 -8.77 -9.95 -21.71
N ARG A 932 -7.98 -10.38 -20.72
CA ARG A 932 -7.34 -11.70 -20.72
C ARG A 932 -8.32 -12.86 -20.50
N ALA A 933 -9.44 -12.62 -19.83
CA ALA A 933 -10.47 -13.64 -19.59
C ALA A 933 -11.06 -14.20 -20.89
N GLN A 934 -11.24 -15.51 -21.00
CA GLN A 934 -12.05 -16.12 -22.05
C GLN A 934 -13.55 -16.04 -21.74
N LEU A 935 -13.92 -16.10 -20.45
CA LEU A 935 -15.31 -16.01 -20.00
C LEU A 935 -15.41 -15.27 -18.67
N LEU A 936 -16.35 -14.32 -18.58
CA LEU A 936 -16.69 -13.62 -17.34
C LEU A 936 -17.83 -14.33 -16.61
N LEU A 937 -17.73 -14.44 -15.29
CA LEU A 937 -18.71 -15.09 -14.42
C LEU A 937 -19.30 -14.08 -13.41
N PRO A 938 -20.13 -13.12 -13.86
CA PRO A 938 -20.82 -12.20 -12.95
C PRO A 938 -21.89 -12.92 -12.11
N ASN A 939 -22.14 -12.45 -10.90
CA ASN A 939 -23.12 -13.04 -9.97
C ASN A 939 -24.58 -12.79 -10.39
N CYS A 940 -24.81 -11.82 -11.26
CA CYS A 940 -26.15 -11.41 -11.68
C CYS A 940 -26.09 -10.61 -12.98
N ARG A 941 -27.26 -10.40 -13.60
CA ARG A 941 -27.36 -9.59 -14.82
C ARG A 941 -27.12 -8.11 -14.54
N TRP A 942 -27.48 -7.63 -13.35
CA TRP A 942 -27.18 -6.26 -12.93
C TRP A 942 -25.66 -5.99 -12.88
N GLU A 943 -24.88 -6.91 -12.31
CA GLU A 943 -23.42 -6.81 -12.27
C GLU A 943 -22.83 -6.83 -13.67
N LEU A 944 -23.29 -7.76 -14.53
CA LEU A 944 -22.86 -7.82 -15.94
C LEU A 944 -23.12 -6.50 -16.68
N SER A 945 -24.32 -5.93 -16.49
CA SER A 945 -24.70 -4.67 -17.13
C SER A 945 -23.83 -3.51 -16.65
N SER A 946 -23.51 -3.48 -15.35
CA SER A 946 -22.63 -2.48 -14.76
C SER A 946 -21.20 -2.61 -15.29
N LEU A 947 -20.69 -3.83 -15.38
CA LEU A 947 -19.36 -4.12 -15.94
C LEU A 947 -19.25 -3.70 -17.41
N ARG A 948 -20.27 -4.04 -18.22
CA ARG A 948 -20.31 -3.65 -19.65
C ARG A 948 -20.33 -2.15 -19.84
N ARG A 949 -21.10 -1.41 -19.02
CA ARG A 949 -21.12 0.05 -19.04
C ARG A 949 -19.76 0.64 -18.64
N TYR A 950 -19.15 0.09 -17.58
CA TYR A 950 -17.90 0.61 -17.02
C TYR A 950 -16.70 0.45 -17.97
N PHE A 951 -16.58 -0.71 -18.64
CA PHE A 951 -15.46 -0.99 -19.55
C PHE A 951 -15.78 -0.79 -21.05
N GLY A 952 -17.05 -0.56 -21.42
CA GLY A 952 -17.44 -0.45 -22.84
C GLY A 952 -17.36 -1.77 -23.61
N LEU A 953 -17.54 -2.92 -22.94
CA LEU A 953 -17.31 -4.25 -23.50
C LEU A 953 -18.61 -4.96 -23.93
N SER A 954 -19.24 -4.52 -25.03
CA SER A 954 -20.49 -5.10 -25.53
C SER A 954 -20.41 -6.61 -25.80
N ASP A 955 -19.28 -7.06 -26.35
CA ASP A 955 -19.17 -8.38 -27.00
C ASP A 955 -18.38 -9.41 -26.16
N LYS A 956 -17.97 -9.07 -24.93
CA LYS A 956 -17.23 -10.00 -24.08
C LYS A 956 -18.15 -11.16 -23.63
N PRO A 957 -17.75 -12.44 -23.84
CA PRO A 957 -18.51 -13.59 -23.36
C PRO A 957 -18.67 -13.56 -21.84
N ALA A 958 -19.89 -13.81 -21.36
CA ALA A 958 -20.20 -13.89 -19.95
C ALA A 958 -21.26 -14.95 -19.67
N HIS A 959 -21.14 -15.63 -18.52
CA HIS A 959 -22.09 -16.60 -18.02
C HIS A 959 -22.48 -16.21 -16.60
N VAL A 960 -23.77 -15.91 -16.35
CA VAL A 960 -24.21 -15.47 -15.03
C VAL A 960 -24.19 -16.66 -14.06
N VAL A 961 -23.36 -16.57 -13.02
CA VAL A 961 -23.19 -17.60 -12.00
C VAL A 961 -23.69 -17.04 -10.67
N PRO A 962 -24.93 -17.32 -10.25
CA PRO A 962 -25.45 -16.73 -9.03
C PRO A 962 -24.65 -17.16 -7.80
N ASN A 963 -24.51 -16.24 -6.85
CA ASN A 963 -24.00 -16.55 -5.53
C ASN A 963 -25.06 -17.34 -4.73
N ALA A 964 -24.66 -17.98 -3.64
CA ALA A 964 -25.49 -18.96 -2.96
C ALA A 964 -25.35 -18.95 -1.43
N VAL A 965 -26.27 -19.66 -0.78
CA VAL A 965 -26.31 -19.86 0.67
C VAL A 965 -26.28 -21.36 0.99
N ARG A 966 -25.76 -21.71 2.17
CA ARG A 966 -25.83 -23.06 2.76
C ARG A 966 -27.10 -23.22 3.60
N PRO A 967 -28.11 -23.99 3.16
CA PRO A 967 -29.39 -24.01 3.86
C PRO A 967 -29.38 -24.70 5.22
N GLU A 968 -28.54 -25.72 5.39
CA GLU A 968 -28.62 -26.68 6.49
C GLU A 968 -28.46 -26.01 7.86
N ARG A 969 -27.65 -24.94 7.93
CA ARG A 969 -27.41 -24.20 9.17
C ARG A 969 -28.60 -23.33 9.61
N PHE A 970 -29.41 -22.85 8.67
CA PHE A 970 -30.42 -21.81 8.93
C PHE A 970 -31.85 -22.33 8.97
N LEU A 971 -32.14 -23.43 8.26
CA LEU A 971 -33.50 -24.00 8.20
C LEU A 971 -34.00 -24.51 9.56
N GLU A 972 -33.10 -25.05 10.39
CA GLU A 972 -33.43 -25.64 11.70
C GLU A 972 -32.94 -24.78 12.88
N ALA A 973 -32.52 -23.54 12.62
CA ALA A 973 -31.99 -22.67 13.67
C ALA A 973 -33.05 -22.31 14.72
N THR A 974 -32.69 -22.38 16.00
CA THR A 974 -33.55 -21.98 17.12
C THR A 974 -33.05 -20.67 17.76
N PRO A 975 -33.94 -19.84 18.34
CA PRO A 975 -33.55 -18.57 18.94
C PRO A 975 -32.84 -18.72 20.31
N ASP A 976 -32.83 -19.93 20.88
CA ASP A 976 -32.53 -20.16 22.30
C ASP A 976 -31.11 -19.73 22.69
N ALA A 977 -30.10 -20.05 21.88
CA ALA A 977 -28.70 -19.72 22.19
C ALA A 977 -28.46 -18.20 22.21
N PHE A 978 -29.02 -17.48 21.24
CA PHE A 978 -28.94 -16.02 21.20
C PHE A 978 -29.70 -15.37 22.35
N MET A 979 -30.94 -15.83 22.60
CA MET A 979 -31.76 -15.35 23.71
C MET A 979 -31.10 -15.58 25.08
N GLN A 980 -30.50 -16.74 25.29
CA GLN A 980 -29.80 -17.06 26.54
C GLN A 980 -28.61 -16.12 26.78
N ARG A 981 -27.88 -15.75 25.70
CA ARG A 981 -26.68 -14.92 25.81
C ARG A 981 -26.98 -13.43 25.94
N PHE A 982 -27.97 -12.92 25.19
CA PHE A 982 -28.22 -11.48 25.08
C PHE A 982 -29.57 -11.03 25.65
N GLY A 983 -30.49 -11.95 25.93
CA GLY A 983 -31.81 -11.63 26.48
C GLY A 983 -32.75 -10.91 25.49
N LEU A 984 -32.47 -10.97 24.19
CA LEU A 984 -33.21 -10.25 23.15
C LEU A 984 -33.99 -11.22 22.26
N ARG A 985 -35.23 -10.84 21.92
CA ARG A 985 -36.11 -11.50 20.95
C ARG A 985 -36.97 -10.45 20.26
N ASP A 986 -37.39 -10.71 19.04
CA ASP A 986 -38.24 -9.82 18.25
C ASP A 986 -37.58 -8.43 18.10
N PHE A 987 -36.57 -8.37 17.23
CA PHE A 987 -35.80 -7.16 16.93
C PHE A 987 -35.51 -7.05 15.44
N VAL A 988 -35.05 -5.87 15.01
CA VAL A 988 -34.52 -5.61 13.67
C VAL A 988 -33.02 -5.93 13.69
N LEU A 989 -32.60 -6.92 12.91
CA LEU A 989 -31.21 -7.37 12.82
C LEU A 989 -30.54 -6.79 11.58
N CYS A 990 -29.42 -6.11 11.76
CA CYS A 990 -28.46 -5.83 10.70
C CYS A 990 -27.20 -6.68 10.93
N ALA A 991 -27.11 -7.80 10.22
CA ALA A 991 -25.95 -8.69 10.27
C ALA A 991 -24.98 -8.33 9.14
N ALA A 992 -24.02 -7.44 9.41
CA ALA A 992 -23.02 -6.99 8.45
C ALA A 992 -21.83 -6.31 9.15
N ARG A 993 -20.72 -6.15 8.44
CA ARG A 993 -19.60 -5.29 8.89
C ARG A 993 -20.12 -3.88 9.17
N ILE A 994 -19.65 -3.26 10.24
CA ILE A 994 -19.96 -1.86 10.56
C ILE A 994 -19.05 -0.99 9.70
N GLU A 995 -19.62 -0.46 8.61
CA GLU A 995 -18.96 0.36 7.59
C GLU A 995 -20.00 1.19 6.81
N PRO A 996 -19.63 2.35 6.23
CA PRO A 996 -20.56 3.26 5.54
C PRO A 996 -21.44 2.59 4.48
N PHE A 997 -20.86 1.62 3.77
CA PHE A 997 -21.52 0.93 2.66
C PHE A 997 -22.77 0.14 3.09
N LYS A 998 -22.83 -0.29 4.36
CA LYS A 998 -23.92 -1.09 4.94
C LYS A 998 -25.01 -0.22 5.58
N ASN A 999 -24.79 1.10 5.65
CA ASN A 999 -25.81 2.11 5.93
C ASN A 999 -26.58 1.96 7.26
N GLN A 1000 -25.95 1.38 8.28
CA GLN A 1000 -26.50 1.25 9.63
C GLN A 1000 -26.96 2.58 10.25
N LEU A 1001 -26.27 3.70 9.98
CA LEU A 1001 -26.67 5.02 10.49
C LEU A 1001 -28.07 5.41 10.04
N MET A 1002 -28.40 5.18 8.75
CA MET A 1002 -29.75 5.42 8.23
C MET A 1002 -30.77 4.50 8.89
N LEU A 1003 -30.45 3.22 9.09
CA LEU A 1003 -31.34 2.28 9.79
C LEU A 1003 -31.66 2.73 11.23
N MET A 1004 -30.62 3.06 11.99
CA MET A 1004 -30.74 3.49 13.38
C MET A 1004 -31.53 4.79 13.47
N TRP A 1005 -31.21 5.75 12.61
CA TRP A 1005 -31.88 7.04 12.58
C TRP A 1005 -33.36 6.92 12.17
N ALA A 1006 -33.66 6.07 11.18
CA ALA A 1006 -35.01 5.83 10.69
C ALA A 1006 -35.94 5.29 11.77
N LEU A 1007 -35.39 4.61 12.78
CA LEU A 1007 -36.13 4.00 13.89
C LEU A 1007 -35.87 4.66 15.25
N ARG A 1008 -35.10 5.75 15.32
CA ARG A 1008 -34.66 6.39 16.57
C ARG A 1008 -35.82 6.81 17.50
N ASP A 1009 -36.97 7.12 16.91
CA ASP A 1009 -38.19 7.57 17.59
C ASP A 1009 -39.21 6.41 17.78
N THR A 1010 -38.73 5.17 17.77
CA THR A 1010 -39.55 3.96 17.99
C THR A 1010 -38.97 3.13 19.14
N ASP A 1011 -39.81 2.30 19.76
CA ASP A 1011 -39.38 1.34 20.78
C ASP A 1011 -38.89 0.00 20.17
N ILE A 1012 -38.74 -0.08 18.85
CA ILE A 1012 -38.32 -1.29 18.15
C ILE A 1012 -36.83 -1.52 18.42
N PRO A 1013 -36.42 -2.67 19.00
CA PRO A 1013 -35.01 -2.95 19.24
C PRO A 1013 -34.27 -3.20 17.92
N ILE A 1014 -33.06 -2.68 17.82
CA ILE A 1014 -32.15 -2.84 16.67
C ILE A 1014 -30.90 -3.56 17.17
N VAL A 1015 -30.52 -4.65 16.52
CA VAL A 1015 -29.30 -5.40 16.81
C VAL A 1015 -28.35 -5.26 15.64
N LEU A 1016 -27.15 -4.73 15.90
CA LEU A 1016 -26.06 -4.66 14.94
C LEU A 1016 -25.04 -5.76 15.25
N ALA A 1017 -24.94 -6.74 14.35
CA ALA A 1017 -24.08 -7.90 14.47
C ALA A 1017 -23.00 -7.90 13.38
N GLY A 1018 -21.75 -7.69 13.77
CA GLY A 1018 -20.59 -7.71 12.89
C GLY A 1018 -19.39 -6.96 13.44
N LYS A 1019 -18.24 -7.15 12.79
CA LYS A 1019 -16.99 -6.48 13.13
C LYS A 1019 -17.01 -5.02 12.63
N VAL A 1020 -16.44 -4.10 13.42
CA VAL A 1020 -16.14 -2.74 12.97
C VAL A 1020 -15.00 -2.79 11.96
N SER A 1021 -15.30 -2.49 10.70
CA SER A 1021 -14.32 -2.44 9.60
C SER A 1021 -13.89 -1.02 9.28
N ASP A 1022 -14.74 -0.04 9.59
CA ASP A 1022 -14.43 1.39 9.53
C ASP A 1022 -14.55 1.97 10.96
N PRO A 1023 -13.42 2.26 11.64
CA PRO A 1023 -13.44 2.80 12.99
C PRO A 1023 -14.16 4.15 13.12
N GLU A 1024 -14.04 5.05 12.13
CA GLU A 1024 -14.68 6.36 12.16
C GLU A 1024 -16.20 6.21 12.08
N TYR A 1025 -16.66 5.40 11.14
CA TYR A 1025 -18.08 5.10 11.00
C TYR A 1025 -18.64 4.35 12.21
N GLY A 1026 -17.85 3.45 12.82
CA GLY A 1026 -18.18 2.81 14.09
C GLY A 1026 -18.45 3.82 15.20
N VAL A 1027 -17.59 4.84 15.34
CA VAL A 1027 -17.79 5.94 16.31
C VAL A 1027 -19.06 6.74 16.00
N LEU A 1028 -19.36 7.00 14.73
CA LEU A 1028 -20.61 7.66 14.35
C LEU A 1028 -21.85 6.81 14.73
N CYS A 1029 -21.80 5.50 14.48
CA CYS A 1029 -22.87 4.58 14.90
C CYS A 1029 -23.07 4.63 16.42
N GLU A 1030 -22.00 4.55 17.21
CA GLU A 1030 -22.08 4.64 18.67
C GLU A 1030 -22.65 5.99 19.13
N ARG A 1031 -22.21 7.09 18.52
CA ARG A 1031 -22.68 8.45 18.84
C ARG A 1031 -24.18 8.62 18.63
N TRP A 1032 -24.71 8.10 17.53
CA TRP A 1032 -26.11 8.26 17.15
C TRP A 1032 -26.99 7.07 17.59
N ALA A 1033 -26.45 6.15 18.38
CA ALA A 1033 -27.20 5.03 18.93
C ALA A 1033 -28.27 5.49 19.92
N GLY A 1034 -29.53 5.16 19.60
CA GLY A 1034 -30.63 5.26 20.54
C GLY A 1034 -30.56 4.17 21.61
N LYS A 1035 -31.40 4.29 22.66
CA LYS A 1035 -31.51 3.28 23.74
C LYS A 1035 -31.98 1.91 23.24
N ASN A 1036 -32.61 1.87 22.07
CA ASN A 1036 -33.10 0.68 21.41
C ASN A 1036 -32.03 -0.01 20.54
N VAL A 1037 -30.79 0.50 20.48
CA VAL A 1037 -29.72 -0.07 19.64
C VAL A 1037 -28.76 -0.90 20.47
N HIS A 1038 -28.48 -2.12 19.99
CA HIS A 1038 -27.64 -3.11 20.66
C HIS A 1038 -26.49 -3.54 19.73
N PHE A 1039 -25.25 -3.28 20.15
CA PHE A 1039 -24.05 -3.78 19.47
C PHE A 1039 -23.67 -5.13 20.08
N VAL A 1040 -23.70 -6.20 19.28
CA VAL A 1040 -23.38 -7.57 19.75
C VAL A 1040 -22.04 -8.10 19.22
N GLY A 1041 -21.37 -7.32 18.38
CA GLY A 1041 -20.08 -7.67 17.78
C GLY A 1041 -20.17 -8.79 16.76
N GLU A 1042 -19.04 -9.42 16.44
CA GLU A 1042 -18.96 -10.56 15.54
C GLU A 1042 -19.52 -11.82 16.23
N LEU A 1043 -20.46 -12.50 15.55
CA LEU A 1043 -21.10 -13.71 16.07
C LEU A 1043 -20.50 -14.95 15.39
N ALA A 1044 -20.27 -16.00 16.18
CA ALA A 1044 -19.94 -17.32 15.65
C ALA A 1044 -21.11 -17.86 14.79
N PRO A 1045 -20.86 -18.71 13.77
CA PRO A 1045 -21.89 -19.08 12.79
C PRO A 1045 -23.19 -19.64 13.38
N ASP A 1046 -23.12 -20.51 14.38
CA ASP A 1046 -24.31 -21.11 14.99
C ASP A 1046 -25.08 -20.08 15.86
N LEU A 1047 -24.35 -19.17 16.51
CA LEU A 1047 -24.96 -18.05 17.25
C LEU A 1047 -25.57 -17.01 16.30
N LEU A 1048 -24.98 -16.80 15.11
CA LEU A 1048 -25.56 -15.96 14.06
C LEU A 1048 -26.85 -16.56 13.50
N ALA A 1049 -26.88 -17.88 13.26
CA ALA A 1049 -28.09 -18.58 12.87
C ALA A 1049 -29.19 -18.44 13.93
N SER A 1050 -28.83 -18.58 15.21
CA SER A 1050 -29.73 -18.34 16.34
C SER A 1050 -30.20 -16.88 16.41
N ALA A 1051 -29.34 -15.91 16.09
CA ALA A 1051 -29.70 -14.50 16.02
C ALA A 1051 -30.73 -14.23 14.92
N TYR A 1052 -30.57 -14.82 13.73
CA TYR A 1052 -31.59 -14.74 12.69
C TYR A 1052 -32.92 -15.35 13.14
N ALA A 1053 -32.91 -16.52 13.78
CA ALA A 1053 -34.12 -17.16 14.31
C ALA A 1053 -34.80 -16.35 15.44
N ALA A 1054 -34.04 -15.55 16.19
CA ALA A 1054 -34.56 -14.65 17.23
C ALA A 1054 -35.04 -13.29 16.69
N ALA A 1055 -34.55 -12.90 15.50
CA ALA A 1055 -34.89 -11.64 14.85
C ALA A 1055 -36.24 -11.73 14.14
N ARG A 1056 -36.99 -10.63 14.17
CA ARG A 1056 -38.27 -10.52 13.44
C ARG A 1056 -38.05 -10.05 12.00
N VAL A 1057 -37.19 -9.05 11.86
CA VAL A 1057 -36.84 -8.42 10.59
C VAL A 1057 -35.33 -8.46 10.45
N HIS A 1058 -34.83 -8.84 9.28
CA HIS A 1058 -33.45 -8.57 8.89
C HIS A 1058 -33.45 -7.38 7.93
N ALA A 1059 -32.72 -6.34 8.29
CA ALA A 1059 -32.63 -5.10 7.52
C ALA A 1059 -31.19 -4.87 7.03
N MET A 1060 -31.06 -4.80 5.71
CA MET A 1060 -29.81 -4.52 5.01
C MET A 1060 -30.03 -3.35 4.03
N PRO A 1061 -30.21 -2.11 4.52
CA PRO A 1061 -30.41 -0.94 3.66
C PRO A 1061 -29.09 -0.47 3.02
N SER A 1062 -28.23 -1.40 2.60
CA SER A 1062 -26.96 -1.14 1.95
C SER A 1062 -27.13 -0.28 0.70
N TRP A 1063 -26.06 0.43 0.36
CA TRP A 1063 -26.01 1.27 -0.83
C TRP A 1063 -26.13 0.47 -2.13
N ALA A 1064 -25.58 -0.75 -2.18
CA ALA A 1064 -25.83 -1.73 -3.22
C ALA A 1064 -25.34 -3.12 -2.74
N GLU A 1065 -26.07 -4.20 -3.03
CA GLU A 1065 -25.59 -5.57 -2.83
C GLU A 1065 -25.48 -6.33 -4.16
N THR A 1066 -24.53 -7.27 -4.24
CA THR A 1066 -24.40 -8.15 -5.42
C THR A 1066 -25.19 -9.45 -5.27
N PRO A 1067 -25.20 -10.12 -4.09
CA PRO A 1067 -26.22 -11.15 -3.86
C PRO A 1067 -26.90 -11.11 -2.49
N GLY A 1068 -26.45 -10.26 -1.55
CA GLY A 1068 -27.02 -10.15 -0.21
C GLY A 1068 -27.04 -11.46 0.58
N LEU A 1069 -25.89 -12.14 0.73
CA LEU A 1069 -25.79 -13.45 1.38
C LEU A 1069 -26.50 -13.52 2.74
N THR A 1070 -26.25 -12.55 3.61
CA THR A 1070 -26.85 -12.48 4.96
C THR A 1070 -28.36 -12.36 4.93
N SER A 1071 -28.92 -11.74 3.88
CA SER A 1071 -30.37 -11.64 3.68
C SER A 1071 -30.99 -12.95 3.20
N MET A 1072 -30.26 -13.75 2.42
CA MET A 1072 -30.68 -15.13 2.11
C MET A 1072 -30.63 -16.03 3.35
N GLU A 1073 -29.57 -15.93 4.16
CA GLU A 1073 -29.45 -16.65 5.43
C GLU A 1073 -30.60 -16.31 6.38
N ALA A 1074 -30.89 -15.02 6.55
CA ALA A 1074 -31.99 -14.54 7.36
C ALA A 1074 -33.36 -15.01 6.85
N ALA A 1075 -33.56 -15.04 5.53
CA ALA A 1075 -34.80 -15.53 4.92
C ALA A 1075 -35.01 -17.02 5.21
N LEU A 1076 -33.95 -17.82 5.09
CA LEU A 1076 -33.97 -19.24 5.46
C LEU A 1076 -34.29 -19.45 6.93
N ALA A 1077 -33.75 -18.62 7.82
CA ALA A 1077 -34.08 -18.63 9.25
C ALA A 1077 -35.48 -18.06 9.59
N GLY A 1078 -36.16 -17.44 8.61
CA GLY A 1078 -37.57 -17.03 8.74
C GLY A 1078 -37.82 -15.55 9.03
N CYS A 1079 -36.81 -14.70 8.89
CA CYS A 1079 -36.98 -13.25 9.03
C CYS A 1079 -37.84 -12.68 7.89
N ALA A 1080 -38.58 -11.61 8.17
CA ALA A 1080 -39.00 -10.68 7.11
C ALA A 1080 -37.76 -9.89 6.62
N ILE A 1081 -37.62 -9.69 5.31
CA ILE A 1081 -36.40 -9.14 4.72
C ILE A 1081 -36.63 -7.72 4.21
N VAL A 1082 -35.79 -6.79 4.66
CA VAL A 1082 -35.69 -5.41 4.16
C VAL A 1082 -34.34 -5.21 3.52
N VAL A 1083 -34.30 -4.76 2.27
CA VAL A 1083 -33.07 -4.58 1.49
C VAL A 1083 -33.09 -3.27 0.71
N GLY A 1084 -31.90 -2.80 0.30
CA GLY A 1084 -31.75 -1.72 -0.67
C GLY A 1084 -32.34 -2.07 -2.05
N ASN A 1085 -32.37 -1.09 -2.97
CA ASN A 1085 -32.95 -1.23 -4.30
C ASN A 1085 -32.04 -0.74 -5.45
N GLN A 1086 -30.75 -0.57 -5.17
CA GLN A 1086 -29.77 0.05 -6.07
C GLN A 1086 -28.81 -0.96 -6.72
N GLY A 1087 -28.80 -2.21 -6.26
CA GLY A 1087 -27.95 -3.29 -6.77
C GLY A 1087 -28.76 -4.45 -7.35
N ALA A 1088 -28.30 -5.66 -7.05
CA ALA A 1088 -28.86 -6.92 -7.54
C ALA A 1088 -30.02 -7.45 -6.69
N GLU A 1089 -30.44 -6.74 -5.64
CA GLU A 1089 -31.38 -7.25 -4.63
C GLU A 1089 -32.71 -7.70 -5.26
N ARG A 1090 -33.19 -6.97 -6.26
CA ARG A 1090 -34.43 -7.32 -6.98
C ARG A 1090 -34.31 -8.63 -7.77
N GLU A 1091 -33.14 -8.94 -8.30
CA GLU A 1091 -32.88 -10.18 -9.05
C GLU A 1091 -32.88 -11.39 -8.10
N TYR A 1092 -32.34 -11.23 -6.89
CA TYR A 1092 -32.27 -12.28 -5.88
C TYR A 1092 -33.55 -12.45 -5.06
N PHE A 1093 -34.31 -11.39 -4.78
CA PHE A 1093 -35.40 -11.45 -3.81
C PHE A 1093 -36.79 -11.22 -4.40
N GLY A 1094 -36.89 -10.75 -5.64
CA GLY A 1094 -38.16 -10.63 -6.36
C GLY A 1094 -39.24 -9.89 -5.57
N GLU A 1095 -40.43 -10.46 -5.47
CA GLU A 1095 -41.56 -9.90 -4.71
C GLU A 1095 -41.53 -10.22 -3.21
N PHE A 1096 -40.58 -11.01 -2.74
CA PHE A 1096 -40.59 -11.55 -1.38
C PHE A 1096 -39.98 -10.61 -0.33
N ALA A 1097 -39.16 -9.65 -0.73
CA ALA A 1097 -38.54 -8.68 0.18
C ALA A 1097 -39.25 -7.31 0.16
N TYR A 1098 -39.02 -6.53 1.21
CA TYR A 1098 -39.37 -5.12 1.28
C TYR A 1098 -38.16 -4.29 0.82
N TYR A 1099 -38.40 -3.36 -0.09
CA TYR A 1099 -37.34 -2.57 -0.72
C TYR A 1099 -37.36 -1.14 -0.20
N CYS A 1100 -36.18 -0.62 0.11
CA CYS A 1100 -36.00 0.79 0.46
C CYS A 1100 -35.00 1.45 -0.48
N ASN A 1101 -35.16 2.77 -0.66
CA ASN A 1101 -34.09 3.60 -1.20
C ASN A 1101 -33.10 3.90 -0.06
N PRO A 1102 -31.82 3.47 -0.14
CA PRO A 1102 -30.84 3.68 0.92
C PRO A 1102 -30.53 5.17 1.19
N ALA A 1103 -30.81 6.05 0.23
CA ALA A 1103 -30.66 7.50 0.36
C ALA A 1103 -31.88 8.22 0.96
N ASP A 1104 -32.99 7.53 1.20
CA ASP A 1104 -34.22 8.13 1.71
C ASP A 1104 -34.62 7.52 3.05
N ILE A 1105 -34.46 8.31 4.11
CA ILE A 1105 -34.74 7.88 5.48
C ILE A 1105 -36.20 7.44 5.68
N ASP A 1106 -37.14 8.08 4.99
CA ASP A 1106 -38.56 7.74 5.08
C ASP A 1106 -38.82 6.39 4.39
N SER A 1107 -38.17 6.15 3.25
CA SER A 1107 -38.25 4.87 2.55
C SER A 1107 -37.67 3.72 3.38
N VAL A 1108 -36.55 3.93 4.08
CA VAL A 1108 -35.98 2.95 5.01
C VAL A 1108 -36.97 2.67 6.15
N ARG A 1109 -37.52 3.74 6.75
CA ARG A 1109 -38.50 3.61 7.85
C ARG A 1109 -39.75 2.84 7.42
N GLU A 1110 -40.36 3.22 6.31
CA GLU A 1110 -41.59 2.60 5.79
C GLU A 1110 -41.38 1.12 5.48
N ALA A 1111 -40.26 0.77 4.83
CA ALA A 1111 -39.95 -0.62 4.52
C ALA A 1111 -39.75 -1.47 5.78
N VAL A 1112 -39.04 -0.94 6.79
CA VAL A 1112 -38.82 -1.63 8.05
C VAL A 1112 -40.11 -1.79 8.85
N LEU A 1113 -40.94 -0.75 8.93
CA LEU A 1113 -42.23 -0.83 9.62
C LEU A 1113 -43.21 -1.78 8.92
N ALA A 1114 -43.24 -1.79 7.58
CA ALA A 1114 -44.06 -2.73 6.83
C ALA A 1114 -43.61 -4.18 7.06
N ALA A 1115 -42.29 -4.44 7.03
CA ALA A 1115 -41.73 -5.75 7.36
C ALA A 1115 -41.98 -6.14 8.84
N TRP A 1116 -41.96 -5.17 9.74
CA TRP A 1116 -42.23 -5.38 11.17
C TRP A 1116 -43.66 -5.80 11.44
N GLU A 1117 -44.62 -5.28 10.68
CA GLU A 1117 -46.03 -5.65 10.77
C GLU A 1117 -46.42 -6.88 9.94
N ASP A 1118 -45.49 -7.40 9.13
CA ASP A 1118 -45.71 -8.61 8.34
C ASP A 1118 -46.00 -9.82 9.25
N ARG A 1119 -47.16 -10.45 9.03
CA ARG A 1119 -47.56 -11.72 9.66
C ARG A 1119 -47.76 -12.85 8.65
N ASP A 1120 -47.48 -12.62 7.37
CA ASP A 1120 -47.66 -13.58 6.29
C ASP A 1120 -46.58 -14.67 6.31
N VAL A 1121 -46.88 -15.75 7.04
CA VAL A 1121 -46.02 -16.93 7.12
C VAL A 1121 -45.91 -17.62 5.75
N ALA A 1122 -46.98 -17.63 4.95
CA ALA A 1122 -46.98 -18.32 3.67
C ALA A 1122 -46.02 -17.67 2.67
N ARG A 1123 -45.97 -16.33 2.63
CA ARG A 1123 -44.98 -15.60 1.82
C ARG A 1123 -43.56 -15.93 2.24
N ARG A 1124 -43.26 -16.02 3.54
CA ARG A 1124 -41.92 -16.36 4.04
C ARG A 1124 -41.52 -17.79 3.68
N GLU A 1125 -42.43 -18.77 3.82
CA GLU A 1125 -42.17 -20.15 3.39
C GLU A 1125 -41.97 -20.25 1.86
N ALA A 1126 -42.78 -19.55 1.08
CA ALA A 1126 -42.61 -19.49 -0.38
C ALA A 1126 -41.25 -18.89 -0.77
N PHE A 1127 -40.77 -17.89 -0.02
CA PHE A 1127 -39.46 -17.30 -0.25
C PHE A 1127 -38.32 -18.27 0.09
N ARG A 1128 -38.44 -19.02 1.19
CA ARG A 1128 -37.50 -20.10 1.54
C ARG A 1128 -37.40 -21.11 0.41
N GLU A 1129 -38.52 -21.61 -0.08
CA GLU A 1129 -38.54 -22.54 -1.22
C GLU A 1129 -37.91 -21.94 -2.49
N TYR A 1130 -38.16 -20.66 -2.74
CA TYR A 1130 -37.61 -19.94 -3.87
C TYR A 1130 -36.07 -19.89 -3.82
N ILE A 1131 -35.49 -19.60 -2.63
CA ILE A 1131 -34.04 -19.62 -2.39
C ILE A 1131 -33.48 -21.04 -2.55
N LEU A 1132 -34.10 -22.04 -1.93
CA LEU A 1132 -33.66 -23.44 -1.98
C LEU A 1132 -33.60 -24.01 -3.40
N LYS A 1133 -34.48 -23.53 -4.29
CA LYS A 1133 -34.52 -23.97 -5.70
C LYS A 1133 -33.48 -23.30 -6.59
N ARG A 1134 -32.88 -22.16 -6.19
CA ARG A 1134 -32.10 -21.30 -7.11
C ARG A 1134 -30.72 -20.89 -6.61
N TYR A 1135 -30.57 -20.67 -5.30
CA TYR A 1135 -29.38 -20.02 -4.73
C TYR A 1135 -28.69 -20.93 -3.71
N THR A 1136 -28.47 -22.19 -4.09
CA THR A 1136 -27.70 -23.14 -3.30
C THR A 1136 -26.34 -23.39 -3.95
N TRP A 1137 -25.33 -23.74 -3.14
CA TRP A 1137 -23.98 -23.96 -3.66
C TRP A 1137 -23.90 -25.11 -4.67
N SER A 1138 -24.79 -26.10 -4.55
CA SER A 1138 -24.90 -27.19 -5.54
C SER A 1138 -25.30 -26.65 -6.92
N GLU A 1139 -26.27 -25.75 -6.96
CA GLU A 1139 -26.73 -25.12 -8.20
C GLU A 1139 -25.68 -24.15 -8.76
N THR A 1140 -25.07 -23.30 -7.92
CA THR A 1140 -23.95 -22.44 -8.32
C THR A 1140 -22.79 -23.24 -8.90
N ALA A 1141 -22.43 -24.38 -8.29
CA ALA A 1141 -21.38 -25.25 -8.79
C ALA A 1141 -21.75 -25.91 -10.12
N ARG A 1142 -23.00 -26.34 -10.30
CA ARG A 1142 -23.50 -26.88 -11.58
C ARG A 1142 -23.32 -25.86 -12.70
N VAL A 1143 -23.79 -24.62 -12.49
CA VAL A 1143 -23.68 -23.52 -13.48
C VAL A 1143 -22.21 -23.14 -13.72
N THR A 1144 -21.38 -23.12 -12.67
CA THR A 1144 -19.93 -22.87 -12.81
C THR A 1144 -19.24 -23.96 -13.64
N ALA A 1145 -19.57 -25.24 -13.40
CA ALA A 1145 -19.03 -26.36 -14.17
C ALA A 1145 -19.47 -26.30 -15.65
N GLU A 1146 -20.71 -25.90 -15.93
CA GLU A 1146 -21.19 -25.66 -17.30
C GLU A 1146 -20.39 -24.55 -17.99
N ALA A 1147 -20.06 -23.47 -17.28
CA ALA A 1147 -19.21 -22.40 -17.79
C ALA A 1147 -17.77 -22.87 -18.07
N TYR A 1148 -17.22 -23.76 -17.24
CA TYR A 1148 -15.92 -24.39 -17.53
C TYR A 1148 -15.97 -25.30 -18.76
N GLU A 1149 -17.00 -26.14 -18.86
CA GLU A 1149 -17.21 -27.01 -20.02
C GLU A 1149 -17.35 -26.18 -21.30
N GLN A 1150 -18.05 -25.04 -21.26
CA GLN A 1150 -18.15 -24.10 -22.38
C GLN A 1150 -16.75 -23.65 -22.84
N VAL A 1151 -15.90 -23.21 -21.91
CA VAL A 1151 -14.54 -22.72 -22.24
C VAL A 1151 -13.63 -23.85 -22.73
N LEU A 1152 -13.74 -25.04 -22.17
CA LEU A 1152 -12.93 -26.20 -22.55
C LEU A 1152 -13.38 -26.83 -23.87
N ARG A 1153 -14.67 -26.75 -24.23
CA ARG A 1153 -15.18 -27.16 -25.54
C ARG A 1153 -14.75 -26.20 -26.65
N CYS A 1154 -14.63 -24.91 -26.35
CA CYS A 1154 -14.13 -23.89 -27.27
C CYS A 1154 -12.60 -23.93 -27.51
N GLN A 1155 -11.87 -24.96 -27.07
CA GLN A 1155 -10.41 -25.04 -27.22
C GLN A 1155 -9.89 -25.44 -28.61
N GLN A 1156 -10.74 -25.51 -29.65
CA GLN A 1156 -10.28 -25.63 -31.03
C GLN A 1156 -11.10 -24.77 -31.99
N ALA A 1157 -10.45 -23.73 -32.52
CA ALA A 1157 -10.82 -23.07 -33.77
C ALA A 1157 -9.52 -22.61 -34.44
N PHE A 1158 -8.98 -23.44 -35.33
CA PHE A 1158 -7.80 -23.08 -36.12
C PHE A 1158 -8.14 -21.88 -37.00
N LEU A 1159 -7.51 -20.74 -36.73
CA LEU A 1159 -7.59 -19.57 -37.59
C LEU A 1159 -6.74 -19.80 -38.84
N ALA A 1160 -7.38 -20.25 -39.93
CA ALA A 1160 -6.75 -20.27 -41.24
C ALA A 1160 -6.98 -18.91 -41.93
N MET A 1161 -5.93 -18.37 -42.55
CA MET A 1161 -6.02 -17.26 -43.51
C MET A 1161 -5.98 -17.83 -44.93
N PRO A 1162 -7.13 -18.25 -45.48
CA PRO A 1162 -7.17 -18.84 -46.81
C PRO A 1162 -6.94 -17.78 -47.89
N ASP A 1163 -6.27 -18.17 -48.98
CA ASP A 1163 -6.49 -17.51 -50.26
C ASP A 1163 -7.61 -18.29 -50.97
N TRP A 1164 -8.81 -17.72 -50.98
CA TRP A 1164 -10.00 -18.36 -51.55
C TRP A 1164 -9.87 -18.67 -53.06
N ASN A 1165 -8.95 -18.01 -53.77
CA ASN A 1165 -8.64 -18.31 -55.18
C ASN A 1165 -7.67 -19.49 -55.36
N GLU A 1166 -6.96 -19.88 -54.30
CA GLU A 1166 -6.00 -20.98 -54.29
C GLU A 1166 -6.52 -22.12 -53.38
N PRO A 1167 -7.30 -23.09 -53.92
CA PRO A 1167 -7.96 -24.14 -53.14
C PRO A 1167 -7.02 -24.91 -52.18
N GLN A 1168 -5.77 -25.09 -52.57
CA GLN A 1168 -4.71 -25.71 -51.77
C GLN A 1168 -4.43 -25.03 -50.42
N THR A 1169 -4.84 -23.77 -50.23
CA THR A 1169 -4.59 -23.01 -48.99
C THR A 1169 -5.62 -23.27 -47.90
N TRP A 1170 -6.79 -23.83 -48.23
CA TRP A 1170 -7.92 -23.93 -47.30
C TRP A 1170 -8.65 -25.27 -47.34
N GLN A 1171 -8.71 -25.93 -48.49
CA GLN A 1171 -9.33 -27.24 -48.62
C GLN A 1171 -8.72 -28.30 -47.70
N PRO A 1172 -7.39 -28.40 -47.50
CA PRO A 1172 -6.81 -29.39 -46.58
C PRO A 1172 -7.22 -29.14 -45.12
N VAL A 1173 -7.33 -27.88 -44.71
CA VAL A 1173 -7.72 -27.49 -43.35
C VAL A 1173 -9.19 -27.83 -43.11
N VAL A 1174 -10.06 -27.52 -44.06
CA VAL A 1174 -11.48 -27.87 -44.01
C VAL A 1174 -11.67 -29.39 -44.05
N GLU A 1175 -10.97 -30.11 -44.92
CA GLU A 1175 -11.06 -31.58 -45.01
C GLU A 1175 -10.51 -32.29 -43.76
N GLN A 1176 -9.50 -31.72 -43.10
CA GLN A 1176 -9.02 -32.20 -41.81
C GLN A 1176 -10.08 -31.96 -40.73
N TYR A 1177 -10.63 -30.75 -40.65
CA TYR A 1177 -11.70 -30.40 -39.72
C TYR A 1177 -12.89 -31.36 -39.83
N LEU A 1178 -13.40 -31.58 -41.05
CA LEU A 1178 -14.52 -32.48 -41.33
C LEU A 1178 -14.23 -33.96 -41.01
N ARG A 1179 -12.95 -34.38 -41.03
CA ARG A 1179 -12.54 -35.73 -40.63
C ARG A 1179 -12.48 -35.90 -39.12
N GLU A 1180 -12.17 -34.83 -38.40
CA GLU A 1180 -11.90 -34.86 -36.96
C GLU A 1180 -13.15 -34.52 -36.12
N HIS A 1181 -14.16 -33.87 -36.71
CA HIS A 1181 -15.33 -33.32 -36.02
C HIS A 1181 -16.65 -33.74 -36.67
N SER A 1182 -17.71 -33.84 -35.88
CA SER A 1182 -19.07 -34.19 -36.31
C SER A 1182 -20.02 -33.00 -36.11
N PRO A 1183 -21.14 -32.87 -36.87
CA PRO A 1183 -22.03 -31.73 -36.75
C PRO A 1183 -22.59 -31.60 -35.32
N GLY A 1184 -22.50 -30.40 -34.74
CA GLY A 1184 -22.99 -30.09 -33.40
C GLY A 1184 -22.13 -30.60 -32.23
N ASP A 1185 -20.88 -31.04 -32.47
CA ASP A 1185 -19.95 -31.45 -31.41
C ASP A 1185 -19.33 -30.28 -30.62
N GLY A 1186 -19.62 -29.04 -31.06
CA GLY A 1186 -19.21 -27.81 -30.41
C GLY A 1186 -17.85 -27.26 -30.85
N ALA A 1187 -17.15 -27.95 -31.77
CA ALA A 1187 -16.02 -27.36 -32.48
C ALA A 1187 -16.55 -26.33 -33.50
N LEU A 1188 -15.79 -25.24 -33.68
CA LEU A 1188 -16.13 -24.17 -34.63
C LEU A 1188 -14.90 -23.88 -35.48
N LEU A 1189 -15.00 -24.01 -36.80
CA LEU A 1189 -13.93 -23.57 -37.70
C LEU A 1189 -14.21 -22.14 -38.18
N GLN A 1190 -13.31 -21.20 -37.90
CA GLN A 1190 -13.42 -19.83 -38.37
C GLN A 1190 -12.45 -19.56 -39.53
N LEU A 1191 -12.97 -19.11 -40.67
CA LEU A 1191 -12.21 -18.79 -41.87
C LEU A 1191 -12.43 -17.31 -42.25
N TYR A 1192 -11.38 -16.60 -42.66
CA TYR A 1192 -11.50 -15.17 -43.00
C TYR A 1192 -11.64 -14.96 -44.51
N ALA A 1193 -12.68 -14.24 -44.94
CA ALA A 1193 -12.91 -13.89 -46.34
C ALA A 1193 -11.98 -12.75 -46.82
N GLY A 1194 -11.73 -11.75 -45.97
CA GLY A 1194 -11.03 -10.52 -46.35
C GLY A 1194 -9.49 -10.55 -46.31
N ALA A 1195 -8.85 -11.64 -45.88
CA ALA A 1195 -7.44 -11.61 -45.44
C ALA A 1195 -6.39 -11.29 -46.52
N TYR A 1196 -6.60 -11.73 -47.78
CA TYR A 1196 -5.61 -11.57 -48.87
C TYR A 1196 -6.14 -10.84 -50.11
N ASN A 1197 -7.40 -11.08 -50.49
CA ASN A 1197 -7.94 -10.68 -51.79
C ASN A 1197 -9.25 -9.88 -51.72
N ALA A 1198 -9.65 -9.40 -50.52
CA ALA A 1198 -10.94 -8.74 -50.29
C ALA A 1198 -12.13 -9.55 -50.83
N PHE A 1199 -12.14 -10.86 -50.54
CA PHE A 1199 -13.24 -11.74 -50.90
C PHE A 1199 -14.46 -11.42 -50.03
N ARG A 1200 -15.65 -11.48 -50.63
CA ARG A 1200 -16.91 -11.37 -49.88
C ARG A 1200 -17.24 -12.72 -49.22
N ALA A 1201 -17.68 -12.73 -47.95
CA ALA A 1201 -18.01 -13.96 -47.24
C ALA A 1201 -19.03 -14.82 -48.00
N GLU A 1202 -19.99 -14.20 -48.71
CA GLU A 1202 -21.01 -14.99 -49.42
C GLU A 1202 -20.40 -15.88 -50.52
N VAL A 1203 -19.36 -15.41 -51.21
CA VAL A 1203 -18.67 -16.18 -52.26
C VAL A 1203 -17.80 -17.27 -51.64
N ALA A 1204 -17.16 -16.98 -50.51
CA ALA A 1204 -16.38 -17.95 -49.75
C ALA A 1204 -17.26 -19.08 -49.20
N TYR A 1205 -18.47 -18.76 -48.70
CA TYR A 1205 -19.47 -19.75 -48.30
C TYR A 1205 -19.91 -20.64 -49.47
N GLU A 1206 -20.13 -20.08 -50.67
CA GLU A 1206 -20.49 -20.87 -51.85
C GLU A 1206 -19.38 -21.87 -52.23
N LEU A 1207 -18.11 -21.44 -52.21
CA LEU A 1207 -16.97 -22.31 -52.48
C LEU A 1207 -16.81 -23.41 -51.42
N LEU A 1208 -17.00 -23.05 -50.15
CA LEU A 1208 -16.96 -23.99 -49.03
C LEU A 1208 -18.06 -25.06 -49.16
N ALA A 1209 -19.30 -24.64 -49.41
CA ALA A 1209 -20.44 -25.54 -49.59
C ALA A 1209 -20.24 -26.48 -50.79
N GLN A 1210 -19.73 -25.98 -51.92
CA GLN A 1210 -19.40 -26.81 -53.08
C GLN A 1210 -18.31 -27.83 -52.75
N PHE A 1211 -17.29 -27.44 -51.99
CA PHE A 1211 -16.21 -28.34 -51.58
C PHE A 1211 -16.70 -29.44 -50.64
N ILE A 1212 -17.45 -29.09 -49.59
CA ILE A 1212 -18.01 -30.05 -48.62
C ILE A 1212 -18.90 -31.09 -49.30
N VAL A 1213 -19.76 -30.65 -50.23
CA VAL A 1213 -20.58 -31.56 -51.03
C VAL A 1213 -19.70 -32.47 -51.92
N SER A 1214 -18.62 -31.94 -52.48
CA SER A 1214 -17.71 -32.71 -53.35
C SER A 1214 -16.89 -33.77 -52.60
N THR A 1215 -16.63 -33.58 -51.31
CA THR A 1215 -15.87 -34.51 -50.45
C THR A 1215 -16.76 -35.61 -49.85
N GLY A 1216 -18.08 -35.53 -50.02
CA GLY A 1216 -19.04 -36.54 -49.55
C GLY A 1216 -19.38 -36.45 -48.06
N PHE A 1217 -19.02 -35.35 -47.39
CA PHE A 1217 -19.42 -35.06 -46.01
C PHE A 1217 -20.83 -34.47 -45.94
N ASP A 1218 -21.47 -34.57 -44.78
CA ASP A 1218 -22.82 -34.04 -44.56
C ASP A 1218 -22.82 -32.50 -44.69
N PRO A 1219 -23.67 -31.90 -45.54
CA PRO A 1219 -23.81 -30.45 -45.63
C PRO A 1219 -24.10 -29.74 -44.30
N GLU A 1220 -24.67 -30.43 -43.30
CA GLU A 1220 -24.92 -29.86 -41.96
C GLU A 1220 -23.62 -29.40 -41.26
N HIS A 1221 -22.44 -29.93 -41.62
CA HIS A 1221 -21.15 -29.44 -41.11
C HIS A 1221 -20.90 -27.96 -41.46
N CYS A 1222 -21.58 -27.39 -42.45
CA CYS A 1222 -21.45 -25.96 -42.78
C CYS A 1222 -21.97 -25.05 -41.64
N ALA A 1223 -22.86 -25.55 -40.77
CA ALA A 1223 -23.39 -24.77 -39.65
C ALA A 1223 -22.33 -24.48 -38.58
N ASP A 1224 -21.29 -25.32 -38.51
CA ASP A 1224 -20.19 -25.24 -37.56
C ASP A 1224 -18.90 -24.69 -38.21
N ILE A 1225 -19.03 -24.07 -39.40
CA ILE A 1225 -17.95 -23.35 -40.08
C ILE A 1225 -18.41 -21.91 -40.33
N GLU A 1226 -17.74 -20.96 -39.70
CA GLU A 1226 -18.03 -19.53 -39.81
C GLU A 1226 -17.03 -18.86 -40.75
N VAL A 1227 -17.54 -18.11 -41.74
CA VAL A 1227 -16.73 -17.27 -42.63
C VAL A 1227 -16.91 -15.81 -42.21
N ILE A 1228 -15.82 -15.18 -41.80
CA ILE A 1228 -15.79 -13.82 -41.25
C ILE A 1228 -15.31 -12.85 -42.33
N ASP A 1229 -16.06 -11.77 -42.57
CA ASP A 1229 -15.78 -10.78 -43.63
C ASP A 1229 -14.47 -10.00 -43.38
N ASP A 1230 -14.29 -9.45 -42.19
CA ASP A 1230 -13.17 -8.56 -41.85
C ASP A 1230 -12.18 -9.19 -40.86
N LEU A 1231 -10.88 -8.89 -40.99
CA LEU A 1231 -9.91 -9.15 -39.93
C LEU A 1231 -10.14 -8.16 -38.77
N PRO A 1232 -10.26 -8.62 -37.51
CA PRO A 1232 -10.19 -7.72 -36.37
C PRO A 1232 -8.85 -6.98 -36.38
N GLU A 1233 -8.85 -5.65 -36.16
CA GLU A 1233 -7.63 -4.81 -36.14
C GLU A 1233 -6.54 -5.37 -35.19
N ASN A 1234 -6.96 -6.15 -34.20
CA ASN A 1234 -6.17 -6.73 -33.12
C ASN A 1234 -5.50 -8.07 -33.50
N LEU A 1235 -5.88 -8.67 -34.64
CA LEU A 1235 -5.44 -10.02 -35.04
C LEU A 1235 -4.08 -10.00 -35.74
N LEU A 1236 -3.73 -8.91 -36.43
CA LEU A 1236 -2.41 -8.72 -37.06
C LEU A 1236 -1.25 -8.79 -36.04
N GLY A 1237 -1.50 -8.42 -34.78
CA GLY A 1237 -0.53 -8.55 -33.69
C GLY A 1237 -0.42 -9.96 -33.08
N ARG A 1238 -1.35 -10.88 -33.38
CA ARG A 1238 -1.40 -12.25 -32.85
C ARG A 1238 -0.92 -13.32 -33.83
N ILE A 1239 -0.59 -12.96 -35.08
CA ILE A 1239 -0.10 -13.90 -36.11
C ILE A 1239 1.39 -14.25 -35.93
N TRP A 1240 2.07 -13.67 -34.95
CA TRP A 1240 3.42 -14.10 -34.58
C TRP A 1240 3.35 -15.03 -33.37
N TRP A 1241 3.79 -16.28 -33.60
CA TRP A 1241 4.05 -17.36 -32.63
C TRP A 1241 2.85 -18.19 -32.14
N THR A 1242 2.43 -19.15 -32.97
CA THR A 1242 1.98 -20.46 -32.47
C THR A 1242 2.66 -21.55 -33.29
N GLY A 1243 3.64 -22.23 -32.70
CA GLY A 1243 4.46 -23.27 -33.33
C GLY A 1243 3.65 -24.52 -33.69
N SER A 1244 3.02 -24.52 -34.86
CA SER A 1244 2.45 -25.71 -35.48
C SER A 1244 3.23 -26.08 -36.75
N ARG A 1245 3.21 -27.35 -37.12
CA ARG A 1245 4.04 -28.02 -38.16
C ARG A 1245 3.95 -27.48 -39.61
N TYR A 1246 3.42 -26.28 -39.83
CA TYR A 1246 3.25 -25.65 -41.14
C TYR A 1246 4.26 -24.53 -41.46
N ASP A 1247 5.25 -24.30 -40.59
CA ASP A 1247 6.34 -23.32 -40.82
C ASP A 1247 7.06 -23.48 -42.17
N GLY A 1248 7.12 -24.71 -42.71
CA GLY A 1248 7.79 -24.98 -43.99
C GLY A 1248 7.07 -24.45 -45.23
N ILE A 1249 5.75 -24.24 -45.21
CA ILE A 1249 4.99 -23.81 -46.40
C ILE A 1249 4.94 -22.28 -46.49
N LEU A 1250 4.92 -21.58 -45.37
CA LEU A 1250 4.86 -20.11 -45.33
C LEU A 1250 6.23 -19.43 -45.45
N GLN A 1251 7.32 -20.04 -44.93
CA GLN A 1251 8.68 -19.48 -45.06
C GLN A 1251 9.21 -19.48 -46.50
N ALA A 1252 8.76 -20.38 -47.36
CA ALA A 1252 9.27 -20.51 -48.74
C ALA A 1252 8.76 -19.42 -49.70
N ARG A 1253 7.66 -18.72 -49.40
CA ARG A 1253 7.06 -17.72 -50.30
C ARG A 1253 7.40 -16.25 -49.94
N TYR A 1254 7.92 -15.97 -48.73
CA TYR A 1254 8.00 -14.60 -48.20
C TYR A 1254 9.41 -14.06 -47.90
N GLN A 1255 10.47 -14.60 -48.52
CA GLN A 1255 11.82 -13.99 -48.46
C GLN A 1255 11.99 -12.71 -49.33
N GLY A 1256 10.91 -12.05 -49.74
CA GLY A 1256 10.98 -11.03 -50.80
C GLY A 1256 10.42 -9.64 -50.52
N ARG A 1257 9.62 -9.42 -49.46
CA ARG A 1257 8.95 -8.12 -49.26
C ARG A 1257 8.85 -7.77 -47.78
N THR A 1258 9.81 -6.97 -47.32
CA THR A 1258 9.66 -6.14 -46.13
C THR A 1258 8.78 -4.93 -46.43
N ALA A 1259 8.03 -4.52 -45.40
CA ALA A 1259 7.37 -3.22 -45.20
C ALA A 1259 6.10 -2.90 -46.01
N ALA A 1260 4.96 -2.98 -45.33
CA ALA A 1260 4.02 -1.87 -45.13
C ALA A 1260 3.23 -2.13 -43.84
#